data_AF-A0AAP3UZM8-F1
#
_entry.id   AF-A0AAP3UZM8-F1
#
_cell.length_a   1.000
_cell.length_b   1.000
_cell.length_c   1.000
_cell.angle_alpha   90.00
_cell.angle_beta   90.00
_cell.angle_gamma   90.00
#
_symmetry.space_group_name_H-M   'P 1'
#
loop_
_entity.id
_entity.type
_entity.pdbx_description
1 polymer ?
#
loop_
_entity_poly.entity_id
_entity_poly.type
_entity_poly.pdbx_seq_one_letter_code
_entity_poly.pdbx_strand_id
1 'polypeptide(L)'
;MLFRSWLTFSFVIAVVQMVLAGLSVLQHDAIFSDLLRQRVSVIAQTTATAFKPLVDLGMPLSMMRNGDAVVARALDTDPEIEFVHAFDASGAIVHSTMADRPQSVPPVVLKAMRLATAQGWSAETSQRLYSGFDIKSRSGEIGGGVVVGYPRDRLEEVSQAIVRETAWTALAIWAVFSALAWPVLRLLLGAPQRALGRLEKTLLEPEGRREPVPGGGGAELSVGARGLFGPEIERLGRNLDEAGQQYARAREDLDGAAAGRVRDGAAGSEGGSLVEGAEVAVRGAADPSRSLARRVATRLAPVAALFILLSALLLGLASLRDVNQSIEPELAARTHLIGSVVSDNVQRALAAGVPLDRLVGAESFFGDMLTRLPEVAYIAVATGRIVLEAGERIDPYLAPARERKDVRSHPIMQDGEEIAYVVIDIDPAIISKRFVDVFLDMSVVVLVSVLIAFEIMVLLTSRSLTAGLDRLQRLAAMQAAGDFSRRAGIAASGSVDRMTRLLADRAVALNGQFARLWSRTRSSAGGRAALEQVAQRHALSSSGAVPLRTTYFTDLRLALFLFAAADHLPLVFLPLYTRAAEASWLPFEQAVLLSLPLAGYLLAIVLVSPLARPLAEWLGRRPLLVLATIPALVAHIGLFYATSVPEIVGWRVLTGLGYALVTLACQDYVLDTVTGRERAQAMGLFTTVLFAGIFSGTALGGVLADRLGQENVFLLSAALVAAAAVLVARLVGPADSGIERPRARMHLPPILPTLRSRRFCVLLFGIAIPNNIVLQAFISYLVTLILDSLGASTADIGRSVMLYFLAVIVVGPVAGRLASRWMSMTSLALLGATLGGSALLMAALVPHEVTVLLAIMGAGVGDAMGRVSLVPMAMNVAENELQHLGPNAVLGTLRTLERVGSIAGLLAVAMVAGQFGYAAGMATVAALSLGGAALFGAHLGAGRKTSAVIDPAR
;
A
#
# COMPACT_ATOMS: atom_id res chain seq x y z
N MET A 1 -2.37 14.25 29.00
CA MET A 1 -1.44 14.03 27.87
C MET A 1 -0.88 12.63 27.90
N LEU A 2 -0.10 12.25 28.93
CA LEU A 2 0.53 10.92 29.03
C LEU A 2 -0.44 9.74 28.86
N PHE A 3 -1.57 9.70 29.57
CA PHE A 3 -2.57 8.62 29.43
C PHE A 3 -3.18 8.56 28.02
N ARG A 4 -3.46 9.71 27.40
CA ARG A 4 -3.97 9.78 26.01
C ARG A 4 -2.93 9.26 25.01
N SER A 5 -1.67 9.65 25.18
CA SER A 5 -0.57 9.13 24.36
C SER A 5 -0.43 7.62 24.49
N TRP A 6 -0.50 7.10 25.71
CA TRP A 6 -0.43 5.66 25.96
C TRP A 6 -1.58 4.92 25.33
N LEU A 7 -2.81 5.40 25.49
CA LEU A 7 -4.01 4.82 24.86
C LEU A 7 -3.88 4.81 23.33
N THR A 8 -3.39 5.91 22.73
CA THR A 8 -3.12 5.99 21.29
C THR A 8 -2.06 4.97 20.85
N PHE A 9 -0.93 4.87 21.57
CA PHE A 9 0.11 3.89 21.24
C PHE A 9 -0.39 2.45 21.34
N SER A 10 -1.08 2.13 22.44
CA SER A 10 -1.68 0.83 22.69
C SER A 10 -2.69 0.46 21.61
N PHE A 11 -3.56 1.40 21.21
CA PHE A 11 -4.54 1.19 20.14
C PHE A 11 -3.88 0.92 18.80
N VAL A 12 -2.85 1.69 18.42
CA VAL A 12 -2.14 1.46 17.15
C VAL A 12 -1.49 0.07 17.15
N ILE A 13 -0.82 -0.31 18.25
CA ILE A 13 -0.21 -1.63 18.37
C ILE A 13 -1.31 -2.72 18.25
N ALA A 14 -2.46 -2.55 18.93
CA ALA A 14 -3.56 -3.51 18.82
C ALA A 14 -4.06 -3.67 17.38
N VAL A 15 -4.25 -2.56 16.64
CA VAL A 15 -4.68 -2.60 15.24
C VAL A 15 -3.65 -3.32 14.37
N VAL A 16 -2.36 -3.07 14.58
CA VAL A 16 -1.28 -3.76 13.85
C VAL A 16 -1.30 -5.25 14.13
N GLN A 17 -1.38 -5.63 15.40
CA GLN A 17 -1.41 -7.04 15.80
C GLN A 17 -2.66 -7.74 15.24
N MET A 18 -3.82 -7.07 15.24
CA MET A 18 -5.06 -7.60 14.66
C MET A 18 -4.96 -7.79 13.14
N VAL A 19 -4.44 -6.80 12.41
CA VAL A 19 -4.26 -6.89 10.95
C VAL A 19 -3.27 -7.99 10.59
N LEU A 20 -2.13 -8.05 11.30
CA LEU A 20 -1.09 -9.00 11.02
C LEU A 20 -1.49 -10.44 11.41
N ALA A 21 -2.21 -10.61 12.53
CA ALA A 21 -2.81 -11.89 12.91
C ALA A 21 -3.84 -12.35 11.88
N GLY A 22 -4.73 -11.47 11.42
CA GLY A 22 -5.71 -11.80 10.40
C GLY A 22 -5.08 -12.22 9.07
N LEU A 23 -4.05 -11.49 8.62
CA LEU A 23 -3.30 -11.84 7.40
C LEU A 23 -2.49 -13.14 7.56
N SER A 24 -1.92 -13.38 8.74
CA SER A 24 -1.21 -14.62 9.08
C SER A 24 -2.14 -15.84 9.05
N VAL A 25 -3.33 -15.74 9.65
CA VAL A 25 -4.36 -16.80 9.59
C VAL A 25 -4.76 -17.08 8.15
N LEU A 26 -5.08 -16.04 7.36
CA LEU A 26 -5.44 -16.21 5.95
C LEU A 26 -4.32 -16.88 5.15
N GLN A 27 -3.07 -16.54 5.44
CA GLN A 27 -1.93 -17.18 4.79
C GLN A 27 -1.84 -18.66 5.18
N HIS A 28 -1.99 -18.97 6.48
CA HIS A 28 -1.96 -20.34 6.96
C HIS A 28 -3.05 -21.19 6.31
N ASP A 29 -4.31 -20.74 6.34
CA ASP A 29 -5.45 -21.47 5.76
C ASP A 29 -5.24 -21.77 4.27
N ALA A 30 -4.72 -20.79 3.52
CA ALA A 30 -4.44 -20.95 2.10
C ALA A 30 -3.31 -21.99 1.85
N ILE A 31 -2.24 -21.96 2.63
CA ILE A 31 -1.13 -22.93 2.52
C ILE A 31 -1.63 -24.33 2.85
N PHE A 32 -2.37 -24.48 3.95
CA PHE A 32 -2.85 -25.77 4.42
C PHE A 32 -3.88 -26.36 3.46
N SER A 33 -4.82 -25.55 2.97
CA SER A 33 -5.78 -25.95 1.94
C SER A 33 -5.08 -26.40 0.66
N ASP A 34 -4.02 -25.71 0.23
CA ASP A 34 -3.24 -26.10 -0.96
C ASP A 34 -2.47 -27.41 -0.77
N LEU A 35 -1.83 -27.60 0.40
CA LEU A 35 -1.16 -28.86 0.76
C LEU A 35 -2.13 -30.03 0.78
N LEU A 36 -3.31 -29.83 1.38
CA LEU A 36 -4.35 -30.84 1.43
C LEU A 36 -4.86 -31.18 0.02
N ARG A 37 -5.12 -30.16 -0.83
CA ARG A 37 -5.49 -30.36 -2.24
C ARG A 37 -4.46 -31.20 -2.98
N GLN A 38 -3.17 -30.88 -2.82
CA GLN A 38 -2.07 -31.61 -3.42
C GLN A 38 -1.99 -33.05 -2.92
N ARG A 39 -2.24 -33.30 -1.62
CA ARG A 39 -2.31 -34.64 -1.05
C ARG A 39 -3.46 -35.47 -1.64
N VAL A 40 -4.67 -34.92 -1.64
CA VAL A 40 -5.88 -35.60 -2.14
C VAL A 40 -5.81 -35.82 -3.66
N SER A 41 -5.17 -34.91 -4.39
CA SER A 41 -4.95 -35.05 -5.85
C SER A 41 -4.14 -36.30 -6.20
N VAL A 42 -3.14 -36.67 -5.38
CA VAL A 42 -2.39 -37.92 -5.58
C VAL A 42 -3.32 -39.12 -5.54
N ILE A 43 -4.27 -39.15 -4.61
CA ILE A 43 -5.23 -40.26 -4.46
C ILE A 43 -6.19 -40.31 -5.66
N ALA A 44 -6.71 -39.15 -6.09
CA ALA A 44 -7.53 -39.04 -7.29
C ALA A 44 -6.78 -39.53 -8.54
N GLN A 45 -5.51 -39.15 -8.68
CA GLN A 45 -4.64 -39.55 -9.78
C GLN A 45 -4.33 -41.05 -9.78
N THR A 46 -3.95 -41.62 -8.64
CA THR A 46 -3.67 -43.05 -8.51
C THR A 46 -4.91 -43.86 -8.87
N THR A 47 -6.08 -43.42 -8.43
CA THR A 47 -7.36 -44.06 -8.75
C THR A 47 -7.71 -43.91 -10.23
N ALA A 48 -7.54 -42.72 -10.82
CA ALA A 48 -7.79 -42.46 -12.24
C ALA A 48 -6.90 -43.30 -13.17
N THR A 49 -5.66 -43.55 -12.76
CA THR A 49 -4.68 -44.33 -13.53
C THR A 49 -5.15 -45.78 -13.72
N ALA A 50 -5.90 -46.34 -12.77
CA ALA A 50 -6.46 -47.69 -12.89
C ALA A 50 -7.49 -47.82 -14.03
N PHE A 51 -8.17 -46.72 -14.39
CA PHE A 51 -9.17 -46.67 -15.46
C PHE A 51 -8.60 -46.31 -16.83
N LYS A 52 -7.38 -45.77 -16.89
CA LYS A 52 -6.75 -45.32 -18.13
C LYS A 52 -6.71 -46.38 -19.24
N PRO A 53 -6.43 -47.67 -18.98
CA PRO A 53 -6.44 -48.69 -20.02
C PRO A 53 -7.78 -48.83 -20.75
N LEU A 54 -8.93 -48.65 -20.07
CA LEU A 54 -10.24 -48.69 -20.72
C LEU A 54 -10.44 -47.51 -21.67
N VAL A 55 -10.10 -46.30 -21.21
CA VAL A 55 -10.25 -45.07 -22.00
C VAL A 55 -9.31 -45.06 -23.20
N ASP A 56 -8.08 -45.57 -23.04
CA ASP A 56 -7.13 -45.74 -24.14
C ASP A 56 -7.63 -46.73 -25.22
N LEU A 57 -8.50 -47.68 -24.83
CA LEU A 57 -9.20 -48.61 -25.73
C LEU A 57 -10.53 -48.05 -26.27
N GLY A 58 -10.90 -46.81 -25.92
CA GLY A 58 -12.16 -46.18 -26.32
C GLY A 58 -13.41 -46.77 -25.64
N MET A 59 -13.23 -47.51 -24.54
CA MET A 59 -14.35 -48.10 -23.79
C MET A 59 -14.82 -47.15 -22.66
N PRO A 60 -16.14 -47.09 -22.38
CA PRO A 60 -16.67 -46.29 -21.29
C PRO A 60 -16.27 -46.86 -19.92
N LEU A 61 -16.08 -45.97 -18.95
CA LEU A 61 -15.64 -46.31 -17.59
C LEU A 61 -16.55 -47.34 -16.90
N SER A 62 -17.85 -47.34 -17.21
CA SER A 62 -18.85 -48.29 -16.69
C SER A 62 -18.57 -49.76 -17.03
N MET A 63 -17.76 -50.04 -18.05
CA MET A 63 -17.40 -51.41 -18.43
C MET A 63 -16.40 -52.05 -17.46
N MET A 64 -15.84 -51.30 -16.50
CA MET A 64 -14.95 -51.88 -15.50
C MET A 64 -15.73 -52.71 -14.48
N ARG A 65 -15.65 -54.04 -14.62
CA ARG A 65 -16.37 -55.01 -13.76
C ARG A 65 -16.10 -54.83 -12.25
N ASN A 66 -14.90 -54.39 -11.87
CA ASN A 66 -14.50 -54.16 -10.48
C ASN A 66 -14.31 -52.66 -10.15
N GLY A 67 -14.95 -51.76 -10.91
CA GLY A 67 -14.74 -50.31 -10.76
C GLY A 67 -15.07 -49.80 -9.35
N ASP A 68 -16.13 -50.29 -8.72
CA ASP A 68 -16.50 -49.90 -7.35
C ASP A 68 -15.44 -50.31 -6.32
N ALA A 69 -14.80 -51.47 -6.50
CA ALA A 69 -13.70 -51.92 -5.65
C ALA A 69 -12.38 -51.16 -5.93
N VAL A 70 -12.25 -50.54 -7.12
CA VAL A 70 -11.12 -49.65 -7.43
C VAL A 70 -11.28 -48.32 -6.70
N VAL A 71 -12.45 -47.69 -6.77
CA VAL A 71 -12.69 -46.43 -6.03
C VAL A 71 -12.76 -46.65 -4.52
N ALA A 72 -13.25 -47.80 -4.03
CA ALA A 72 -13.28 -48.10 -2.60
C ALA A 72 -11.88 -48.20 -1.97
N ARG A 73 -10.88 -48.72 -2.70
CA ARG A 73 -9.49 -48.81 -2.21
C ARG A 73 -8.85 -47.46 -1.89
N ALA A 74 -9.33 -46.39 -2.53
CA ALA A 74 -8.86 -45.06 -2.21
C ALA A 74 -9.21 -44.63 -0.77
N LEU A 75 -10.32 -45.15 -0.21
CA LEU A 75 -10.70 -44.91 1.19
C LEU A 75 -9.75 -45.58 2.18
N ASP A 76 -9.17 -46.73 1.83
CA ASP A 76 -8.18 -47.42 2.67
C ASP A 76 -6.84 -46.67 2.73
N THR A 77 -6.62 -45.76 1.77
CA THR A 77 -5.36 -45.00 1.65
C THR A 77 -5.34 -43.80 2.61
N ASP A 78 -6.48 -43.14 2.81
CA ASP A 78 -6.63 -42.01 3.74
C ASP A 78 -8.01 -42.09 4.43
N PRO A 79 -8.06 -42.35 5.75
CA PRO A 79 -9.31 -42.58 6.48
C PRO A 79 -10.22 -41.35 6.54
N GLU A 80 -9.72 -40.18 6.15
CA GLU A 80 -10.45 -38.91 6.20
C GLU A 80 -11.17 -38.59 4.88
N ILE A 81 -11.01 -39.43 3.85
CA ILE A 81 -11.78 -39.26 2.61
C ILE A 81 -13.25 -39.60 2.88
N GLU A 82 -14.14 -38.70 2.48
CA GLU A 82 -15.58 -38.89 2.62
C GLU A 82 -16.12 -39.83 1.52
N PHE A 83 -15.68 -39.62 0.28
CA PHE A 83 -16.06 -40.47 -0.85
C PHE A 83 -15.11 -40.37 -2.04
N VAL A 84 -15.20 -41.34 -2.93
CA VAL A 84 -14.56 -41.34 -4.24
C VAL A 84 -15.56 -41.73 -5.33
N HIS A 85 -15.56 -41.00 -6.43
CA HIS A 85 -16.41 -41.26 -7.59
C HIS A 85 -15.58 -41.34 -8.87
N ALA A 86 -15.87 -42.32 -9.72
CA ALA A 86 -15.49 -42.27 -11.13
C ALA A 86 -16.72 -41.82 -11.93
N PHE A 87 -16.53 -40.89 -12.86
CA PHE A 87 -17.60 -40.29 -13.63
C PHE A 87 -17.20 -40.11 -15.10
N ASP A 88 -18.17 -40.10 -16.00
CA ASP A 88 -17.95 -39.94 -17.44
C ASP A 88 -17.76 -38.47 -17.87
N ALA A 89 -17.47 -38.23 -19.15
CA ALA A 89 -17.28 -36.86 -19.68
C ALA A 89 -18.51 -35.94 -19.54
N SER A 90 -19.71 -36.51 -19.34
CA SER A 90 -20.94 -35.75 -19.12
C SER A 90 -21.12 -35.34 -17.65
N GLY A 91 -20.35 -35.95 -16.74
CA GLY A 91 -20.47 -35.78 -15.29
C GLY A 91 -21.33 -36.85 -14.61
N ALA A 92 -21.79 -37.88 -15.33
CA ALA A 92 -22.57 -38.95 -14.73
C ALA A 92 -21.66 -39.89 -13.93
N ILE A 93 -22.02 -40.17 -12.68
CA ILE A 93 -21.23 -41.01 -11.79
C ILE A 93 -21.49 -42.47 -12.18
N VAL A 94 -20.41 -43.19 -12.49
CA VAL A 94 -20.43 -44.59 -12.96
C VAL A 94 -19.95 -45.56 -11.89
N HIS A 95 -19.00 -45.15 -11.05
CA HIS A 95 -18.57 -45.90 -9.87
C HIS A 95 -18.52 -44.98 -8.65
N SER A 96 -18.95 -45.48 -7.50
CA SER A 96 -19.06 -44.67 -6.28
C SER A 96 -18.84 -45.50 -5.02
N THR A 97 -18.21 -44.87 -4.02
CA THR A 97 -18.10 -45.41 -2.67
C THR A 97 -19.27 -45.06 -1.75
N MET A 98 -20.14 -44.13 -2.16
CA MET A 98 -21.31 -43.74 -1.36
C MET A 98 -22.46 -44.73 -1.52
N ALA A 99 -23.16 -45.00 -0.42
CA ALA A 99 -24.28 -45.93 -0.37
C ALA A 99 -25.53 -45.45 -1.15
N ASP A 100 -25.76 -44.13 -1.20
CA ASP A 100 -26.88 -43.49 -1.90
C ASP A 100 -26.66 -43.29 -3.40
N ARG A 101 -25.42 -43.50 -3.89
CA ARG A 101 -25.00 -43.44 -5.31
C ARG A 101 -25.61 -42.26 -6.08
N PRO A 102 -25.12 -41.03 -5.87
CA PRO A 102 -25.55 -39.87 -6.64
C PRO A 102 -25.41 -40.11 -8.15
N GLN A 103 -26.34 -39.57 -8.94
CA GLN A 103 -26.37 -39.80 -10.39
C GLN A 103 -25.32 -38.99 -11.17
N SER A 104 -24.95 -37.81 -10.66
CA SER A 104 -24.00 -36.92 -11.33
C SER A 104 -23.17 -36.13 -10.33
N VAL A 105 -21.97 -35.72 -10.75
CA VAL A 105 -21.12 -34.84 -9.94
C VAL A 105 -21.73 -33.43 -9.81
N PRO A 106 -21.44 -32.70 -8.72
CA PRO A 106 -21.91 -31.33 -8.56
C PRO A 106 -21.47 -30.40 -9.70
N PRO A 107 -22.24 -29.36 -10.05
CA PRO A 107 -21.91 -28.44 -11.14
C PRO A 107 -20.52 -27.78 -10.99
N VAL A 108 -20.07 -27.55 -9.76
CA VAL A 108 -18.75 -26.95 -9.46
C VAL A 108 -17.60 -27.85 -9.93
N VAL A 109 -17.77 -29.17 -9.83
CA VAL A 109 -16.79 -30.19 -10.23
C VAL A 109 -16.67 -30.21 -11.75
N LEU A 110 -17.80 -30.22 -12.45
CA LEU A 110 -17.88 -30.13 -13.91
C LEU A 110 -17.26 -28.83 -14.45
N LYS A 111 -17.50 -27.70 -13.78
CA LYS A 111 -16.90 -26.42 -14.13
C LYS A 111 -15.38 -26.46 -13.96
N ALA A 112 -14.89 -26.97 -12.84
CA ALA A 112 -13.46 -27.10 -12.57
C ALA A 112 -12.76 -27.99 -13.61
N MET A 113 -13.34 -29.15 -13.94
CA MET A 113 -12.86 -30.04 -14.98
C MET A 113 -12.73 -29.35 -16.35
N ARG A 114 -13.75 -28.60 -16.76
CA ARG A 114 -13.76 -27.93 -18.08
C ARG A 114 -12.78 -26.77 -18.19
N LEU A 115 -12.50 -26.09 -17.08
CA LEU A 115 -11.54 -24.98 -17.03
C LEU A 115 -10.10 -25.45 -16.84
N ALA A 116 -9.87 -26.72 -16.53
CA ALA A 116 -8.57 -27.27 -16.25
C ALA A 116 -7.72 -27.37 -17.54
N THR A 117 -6.56 -26.72 -17.53
CA THR A 117 -5.54 -26.87 -18.59
C THR A 117 -4.62 -28.07 -18.34
N ALA A 118 -4.48 -28.50 -17.08
CA ALA A 118 -3.78 -29.72 -16.66
C ALA A 118 -4.76 -30.90 -16.46
N GLN A 119 -4.24 -32.12 -16.24
CA GLN A 119 -5.09 -33.29 -15.93
C GLN A 119 -5.65 -33.27 -14.50
N GLY A 120 -4.96 -32.63 -13.56
CA GLY A 120 -5.43 -32.46 -12.19
C GLY A 120 -6.19 -31.14 -12.01
N TRP A 121 -7.26 -31.17 -11.24
CA TRP A 121 -8.06 -30.00 -10.90
C TRP A 121 -8.67 -30.15 -9.51
N SER A 122 -9.13 -29.03 -8.95
CA SER A 122 -9.79 -29.03 -7.64
C SER A 122 -10.93 -28.03 -7.63
N ALA A 123 -11.89 -28.25 -6.74
CA ALA A 123 -13.00 -27.34 -6.50
C ALA A 123 -13.29 -27.31 -5.00
N GLU A 124 -13.73 -26.17 -4.48
CA GLU A 124 -14.07 -26.03 -3.06
C GLU A 124 -15.50 -25.53 -2.91
N THR A 125 -16.21 -26.10 -1.95
CA THR A 125 -17.54 -25.66 -1.52
C THR A 125 -17.51 -25.36 -0.02
N SER A 126 -18.59 -24.78 0.50
CA SER A 126 -18.72 -24.48 1.94
C SER A 126 -18.57 -25.69 2.86
N GLN A 127 -18.77 -26.93 2.36
CA GLN A 127 -18.73 -28.15 3.19
C GLN A 127 -17.66 -29.15 2.76
N ARG A 128 -17.23 -29.10 1.50
CA ARG A 128 -16.36 -30.13 0.91
C ARG A 128 -15.30 -29.54 0.00
N LEU A 129 -14.12 -30.11 0.09
CA LEU A 129 -13.05 -29.97 -0.87
C LEU A 129 -13.12 -31.13 -1.86
N TYR A 130 -13.12 -30.82 -3.16
CA TYR A 130 -13.07 -31.79 -4.24
C TYR A 130 -11.69 -31.72 -4.88
N SER A 131 -11.05 -32.87 -5.06
CA SER A 131 -9.85 -33.01 -5.88
C SER A 131 -10.12 -34.05 -6.95
N GLY A 132 -9.81 -33.73 -8.20
CA GLY A 132 -10.13 -34.59 -9.32
C GLY A 132 -9.03 -34.69 -10.35
N PHE A 133 -9.10 -35.77 -11.11
CA PHE A 133 -8.11 -36.10 -12.13
C PHE A 133 -8.79 -36.62 -13.40
N ASP A 134 -8.48 -35.98 -14.52
CA ASP A 134 -9.00 -36.31 -15.84
C ASP A 134 -8.33 -37.56 -16.41
N ILE A 135 -9.15 -38.43 -16.98
CA ILE A 135 -8.70 -39.58 -17.74
C ILE A 135 -8.80 -39.22 -19.23
N LYS A 136 -7.67 -38.82 -19.81
CA LYS A 136 -7.57 -38.51 -21.24
C LYS A 136 -7.13 -39.73 -22.05
N SER A 137 -7.74 -39.93 -23.20
CA SER A 137 -7.35 -40.96 -24.18
C SER A 137 -6.02 -40.57 -24.85
N ARG A 138 -5.45 -41.48 -25.65
CA ARG A 138 -4.26 -41.20 -26.47
C ARG A 138 -4.45 -40.07 -27.49
N SER A 139 -5.69 -39.79 -27.91
CA SER A 139 -6.01 -38.66 -28.80
C SER A 139 -6.15 -37.32 -28.07
N GLY A 140 -6.06 -37.32 -26.74
CA GLY A 140 -6.20 -36.13 -25.90
C GLY A 140 -7.64 -35.80 -25.47
N GLU A 141 -8.64 -36.56 -25.95
CA GLU A 141 -10.04 -36.41 -25.54
C GLU A 141 -10.27 -36.89 -24.09
N ILE A 142 -11.14 -36.19 -23.36
CA ILE A 142 -11.51 -36.54 -21.99
C ILE A 142 -12.55 -37.68 -22.03
N GLY A 143 -12.17 -38.87 -21.57
CA GLY A 143 -13.07 -40.02 -21.45
C GLY A 143 -13.91 -40.03 -20.15
N GLY A 144 -13.50 -39.23 -19.17
CA GLY A 144 -14.13 -39.08 -17.86
C GLY A 144 -13.09 -38.68 -16.81
N GLY A 145 -13.41 -38.84 -15.53
CA GLY A 145 -12.52 -38.48 -14.44
C GLY A 145 -12.80 -39.24 -13.15
N VAL A 146 -11.89 -39.10 -12.20
CA VAL A 146 -12.10 -39.50 -10.80
C VAL A 146 -12.14 -38.24 -9.95
N VAL A 147 -13.07 -38.17 -9.00
CA VAL A 147 -13.14 -37.11 -7.99
C VAL A 147 -13.16 -37.72 -6.60
N VAL A 148 -12.39 -37.12 -5.71
CA VAL A 148 -12.30 -37.44 -4.29
C VAL A 148 -12.90 -36.29 -3.51
N GLY A 149 -13.85 -36.59 -2.63
CA GLY A 149 -14.46 -35.65 -1.69
C GLY A 149 -13.80 -35.74 -0.33
N TYR A 150 -13.38 -34.58 0.19
CA TYR A 150 -12.77 -34.45 1.52
C TYR A 150 -13.57 -33.48 2.38
N PRO A 151 -13.86 -33.81 3.66
CA PRO A 151 -14.64 -32.96 4.55
C PRO A 151 -13.84 -31.72 4.95
N ARG A 152 -14.51 -30.57 5.01
CA ARG A 152 -13.87 -29.29 5.39
C ARG A 152 -13.74 -29.11 6.90
N ASP A 153 -14.43 -29.91 7.70
CA ASP A 153 -14.51 -29.78 9.16
C ASP A 153 -13.12 -29.82 9.82
N ARG A 154 -12.23 -30.71 9.36
CA ARG A 154 -10.85 -30.80 9.84
C ARG A 154 -10.01 -29.56 9.51
N LEU A 155 -10.21 -29.02 8.31
CA LEU A 155 -9.62 -27.76 7.86
C LEU A 155 -10.05 -26.61 8.78
N GLU A 156 -11.33 -26.60 9.16
CA GLU A 156 -11.90 -25.60 10.08
C GLU A 156 -11.41 -25.78 11.51
N GLU A 157 -11.25 -27.02 12.01
CA GLU A 157 -10.70 -27.29 13.35
C GLU A 157 -9.23 -26.85 13.48
N VAL A 158 -8.39 -27.20 12.50
CA VAL A 158 -6.98 -26.78 12.46
C VAL A 158 -6.88 -25.25 12.34
N SER A 159 -7.67 -24.65 11.45
CA SER A 159 -7.76 -23.19 11.29
C SER A 159 -8.18 -22.51 12.60
N GLN A 160 -9.21 -23.01 13.29
CA GLN A 160 -9.66 -22.43 14.56
C GLN A 160 -8.61 -22.53 15.67
N ALA A 161 -7.87 -23.64 15.74
CA ALA A 161 -6.78 -23.79 16.69
C ALA A 161 -5.70 -22.73 16.47
N ILE A 162 -5.34 -22.49 15.21
CA ILE A 162 -4.32 -21.51 14.82
C ILE A 162 -4.82 -20.08 15.01
N VAL A 163 -6.06 -19.78 14.62
CA VAL A 163 -6.72 -18.50 14.94
C VAL A 163 -6.60 -18.19 16.43
N ARG A 164 -6.90 -19.17 17.28
CA ARG A 164 -6.81 -19.01 18.74
C ARG A 164 -5.38 -18.78 19.19
N GLU A 165 -4.41 -19.57 18.72
CA GLU A 165 -3.00 -19.44 19.10
C GLU A 165 -2.38 -18.13 18.63
N THR A 166 -2.60 -17.75 17.36
CA THR A 166 -2.17 -16.48 16.79
C THR A 166 -2.84 -15.31 17.52
N ALA A 167 -4.13 -15.40 17.86
CA ALA A 167 -4.84 -14.37 18.61
C ALA A 167 -4.28 -14.19 20.03
N TRP A 168 -3.99 -15.28 20.75
CA TRP A 168 -3.37 -15.21 22.08
C TRP A 168 -1.95 -14.63 22.01
N THR A 169 -1.16 -15.03 21.03
CA THR A 169 0.19 -14.50 20.81
C THR A 169 0.14 -13.01 20.48
N ALA A 170 -0.75 -12.59 19.59
CA ALA A 170 -0.99 -11.19 19.26
C ALA A 170 -1.43 -10.37 20.49
N LEU A 171 -2.33 -10.92 21.32
CA LEU A 171 -2.79 -10.28 22.56
C LEU A 171 -1.66 -10.16 23.59
N ALA A 172 -0.83 -11.18 23.75
CA ALA A 172 0.31 -11.18 24.66
C ALA A 172 1.37 -10.14 24.23
N ILE A 173 1.72 -10.10 22.94
CA ILE A 173 2.63 -9.11 22.38
C ILE A 173 2.06 -7.70 22.59
N TRP A 174 0.78 -7.49 22.29
CA TRP A 174 0.11 -6.20 22.52
C TRP A 174 0.19 -5.78 23.99
N ALA A 175 -0.13 -6.67 24.94
CA ALA A 175 -0.10 -6.37 26.37
C ALA A 175 1.31 -5.97 26.85
N VAL A 176 2.34 -6.72 26.44
CA VAL A 176 3.75 -6.44 26.77
C VAL A 176 4.19 -5.10 26.20
N PHE A 177 3.97 -4.85 24.90
CA PHE A 177 4.39 -3.60 24.27
C PHE A 177 3.59 -2.39 24.77
N SER A 178 2.31 -2.57 25.11
CA SER A 178 1.49 -1.55 25.75
C SER A 178 2.05 -1.20 27.15
N ALA A 179 2.45 -2.20 27.94
CA ALA A 179 3.08 -1.97 29.25
C ALA A 179 4.43 -1.25 29.13
N LEU A 180 5.27 -1.66 28.16
CA LEU A 180 6.56 -1.03 27.88
C LEU A 180 6.45 0.40 27.33
N ALA A 181 5.37 0.73 26.62
CA ALA A 181 5.16 2.08 26.09
C ALA A 181 4.96 3.13 27.19
N TRP A 182 4.36 2.76 28.33
CA TRP A 182 4.09 3.68 29.43
C TRP A 182 5.34 4.36 30.03
N PRO A 183 6.38 3.63 30.49
CA PRO A 183 7.57 4.24 31.05
C PRO A 183 8.33 5.10 30.01
N VAL A 184 8.39 4.66 28.75
CA VAL A 184 9.04 5.42 27.67
C VAL A 184 8.31 6.74 27.41
N LEU A 185 6.98 6.71 27.31
CA LEU A 185 6.17 7.92 27.17
C LEU A 185 6.29 8.84 28.39
N ARG A 186 6.41 8.27 29.60
CA ARG A 186 6.64 9.03 30.84
C ARG A 186 7.97 9.78 30.82
N LEU A 187 9.03 9.15 30.33
CA LEU A 187 10.33 9.79 30.17
C LEU A 187 10.29 10.92 29.13
N LEU A 188 9.65 10.70 27.98
CA LEU A 188 9.58 11.67 26.89
C LEU A 188 8.65 12.86 27.18
N LEU A 189 7.48 12.61 27.78
CA LEU A 189 6.44 13.62 27.98
C LEU A 189 6.41 14.20 29.41
N GLY A 190 7.13 13.61 30.37
CA GLY A 190 7.09 14.04 31.76
C GLY A 190 7.65 15.43 32.01
N ALA A 191 8.69 15.85 31.28
CA ALA A 191 9.24 17.20 31.36
C ALA A 191 8.30 18.28 30.75
N PRO A 192 7.83 18.16 29.49
CA PRO A 192 6.91 19.15 28.91
C PRO A 192 5.57 19.22 29.66
N GLN A 193 5.05 18.11 30.17
CA GLN A 193 3.81 18.11 30.97
C GLN A 193 3.95 18.92 32.26
N ARG A 194 5.08 18.77 32.99
CA ARG A 194 5.35 19.56 34.20
C ARG A 194 5.52 21.04 33.90
N ALA A 195 6.16 21.38 32.79
CA ALA A 195 6.36 22.75 32.38
C ALA A 195 5.05 23.45 31.97
N LEU A 196 4.19 22.78 31.20
CA LEU A 196 2.84 23.28 30.88
C LEU A 196 1.97 23.46 32.13
N GLY A 197 2.07 22.56 33.11
CA GLY A 197 1.36 22.70 34.38
C GLY A 197 1.86 23.88 35.23
N ARG A 198 3.15 24.24 35.15
CA ARG A 198 3.69 25.46 35.78
C ARG A 198 3.15 26.72 35.12
N LEU A 199 3.21 26.79 33.78
CA LEU A 199 2.64 27.92 33.03
C LEU A 199 1.17 28.13 33.36
N GLU A 200 0.39 27.06 33.39
CA GLU A 200 -1.03 27.13 33.74
C GLU A 200 -1.26 27.74 35.14
N LYS A 201 -0.49 27.33 36.15
CA LYS A 201 -0.61 27.86 37.52
C LYS A 201 -0.33 29.36 37.55
N THR A 202 0.76 29.80 36.92
CA THR A 202 1.13 31.23 36.87
C THR A 202 0.13 32.08 36.11
N LEU A 203 -0.48 31.54 35.04
CA LEU A 203 -1.50 32.24 34.26
C LEU A 203 -2.84 32.40 34.99
N LEU A 204 -3.22 31.43 35.83
CA LEU A 204 -4.49 31.42 36.55
C LEU A 204 -4.42 32.04 37.96
N GLU A 205 -3.23 32.45 38.42
CA GLU A 205 -3.08 33.16 39.69
C GLU A 205 -3.74 34.56 39.64
N PRO A 206 -4.55 34.94 40.66
CA PRO A 206 -5.18 36.25 40.73
C PRO A 206 -4.13 37.37 40.73
N GLU A 207 -4.37 38.43 39.94
CA GLU A 207 -3.42 39.53 39.69
C GLU A 207 -2.84 40.19 40.96
N GLY A 208 -3.57 40.16 42.08
CA GLY A 208 -3.14 40.70 43.38
C GLY A 208 -2.17 39.83 44.20
N ARG A 209 -1.79 38.63 43.73
CA ARG A 209 -0.86 37.70 44.42
C ARG A 209 0.38 37.33 43.60
N ARG A 210 0.61 37.97 42.44
CA ARG A 210 1.83 37.73 41.65
C ARG A 210 3.04 38.27 42.41
N GLU A 211 3.90 37.39 42.92
CA GLU A 211 5.18 37.79 43.50
C GLU A 211 6.05 38.44 42.40
N PRO A 212 6.65 39.62 42.63
CA PRO A 212 7.59 40.22 41.70
C PRO A 212 8.82 39.31 41.58
N VAL A 213 9.13 38.83 40.39
CA VAL A 213 10.41 38.15 40.12
C VAL A 213 11.53 39.20 40.29
N PRO A 214 12.52 38.98 41.17
CA PRO A 214 13.54 40.00 41.43
C PRO A 214 14.56 40.04 40.30
N GLY A 215 14.51 41.13 39.50
CA GLY A 215 15.57 41.54 38.57
C GLY A 215 15.12 41.79 37.13
N GLY A 216 14.99 43.07 36.75
CA GLY A 216 14.88 43.53 35.34
C GLY A 216 13.44 43.74 34.84
N GLY A 217 13.18 44.88 34.20
CA GLY A 217 11.84 45.34 33.81
C GLY A 217 11.10 44.43 32.82
N GLY A 218 9.77 44.35 33.02
CA GLY A 218 8.86 43.51 32.23
C GLY A 218 8.81 42.09 32.79
N ALA A 219 7.65 41.66 33.31
CA ALA A 219 7.46 40.32 33.86
C ALA A 219 7.76 39.24 32.79
N GLU A 220 8.97 38.68 32.79
CA GLU A 220 9.33 37.54 31.95
C GLU A 220 8.92 36.24 32.67
N LEU A 221 7.95 35.49 32.13
CA LEU A 221 7.72 34.08 32.42
C LEU A 221 8.95 33.23 31.99
N SER A 222 10.12 33.42 32.59
CA SER A 222 11.28 32.54 32.41
C SER A 222 11.09 31.30 33.27
N VAL A 223 10.18 30.42 32.85
CA VAL A 223 10.10 29.07 33.42
C VAL A 223 11.40 28.39 33.01
N GLY A 224 12.39 28.32 33.90
CA GLY A 224 13.69 27.67 33.70
C GLY A 224 13.54 26.23 33.19
N ALA A 225 13.31 26.08 31.89
CA ALA A 225 12.98 24.84 31.23
C ALA A 225 14.26 24.31 30.61
N ARG A 226 15.20 23.85 31.45
CA ARG A 226 16.32 23.04 30.98
C ARG A 226 15.74 21.74 30.40
N GLY A 227 15.87 21.55 29.09
CA GLY A 227 15.41 20.34 28.40
C GLY A 227 15.11 20.53 26.92
N LEU A 228 14.84 19.42 26.22
CA LEU A 228 14.66 19.31 24.76
C LEU A 228 13.52 20.15 24.14
N PHE A 229 12.61 20.70 24.97
CA PHE A 229 11.45 21.51 24.55
C PHE A 229 11.44 22.93 25.16
N GLY A 230 12.53 23.31 25.83
CA GLY A 230 12.64 24.57 26.59
C GLY A 230 12.28 25.83 25.79
N PRO A 231 12.89 26.05 24.60
CA PRO A 231 12.70 27.31 23.86
C PRO A 231 11.25 27.50 23.37
N GLU A 232 10.51 26.42 23.13
CA GLU A 232 9.13 26.47 22.63
C GLU A 232 8.14 26.78 23.73
N ILE A 233 8.40 26.22 24.91
CA ILE A 233 7.59 26.43 26.10
C ILE A 233 7.80 27.86 26.59
N GLU A 234 9.03 28.35 26.56
CA GLU A 234 9.36 29.73 26.91
C GLU A 234 8.71 30.72 25.92
N ARG A 235 8.75 30.43 24.62
CA ARG A 235 8.04 31.24 23.61
C ARG A 235 6.52 31.23 23.82
N LEU A 236 5.95 30.07 24.15
CA LEU A 236 4.52 30.00 24.49
C LEU A 236 4.20 30.81 25.74
N GLY A 237 5.06 30.75 26.78
CA GLY A 237 4.94 31.58 27.98
C GLY A 237 4.91 33.06 27.65
N ARG A 238 5.90 33.55 26.90
CA ARG A 238 5.97 34.96 26.45
C ARG A 238 4.71 35.39 25.70
N ASN A 239 4.26 34.60 24.72
CA ASN A 239 3.04 34.92 23.97
C ASN A 239 1.80 34.97 24.89
N LEU A 240 1.72 34.11 25.91
CA LEU A 240 0.59 34.10 26.84
C LEU A 240 0.59 35.33 27.77
N ASP A 241 1.75 35.81 28.19
CA ASP A 241 1.90 37.06 28.95
C ASP A 241 1.54 38.28 28.12
N GLU A 242 2.11 38.40 26.92
CA GLU A 242 1.84 39.48 25.98
C GLU A 242 0.34 39.53 25.64
N ALA A 243 -0.29 38.38 25.41
CA ALA A 243 -1.74 38.28 25.20
C ALA A 243 -2.55 38.80 26.39
N GLY A 244 -2.06 38.61 27.63
CA GLY A 244 -2.67 39.20 28.83
C GLY A 244 -2.58 40.72 28.85
N GLN A 245 -1.41 41.27 28.53
CA GLN A 245 -1.18 42.71 28.47
C GLN A 245 -2.02 43.38 27.38
N GLN A 246 -2.08 42.79 26.18
CA GLN A 246 -2.91 43.30 25.08
C GLN A 246 -4.40 43.23 25.40
N TYR A 247 -4.86 42.19 26.11
CA TYR A 247 -6.25 42.11 26.55
C TYR A 247 -6.62 43.25 27.51
N ALA A 248 -5.75 43.58 28.46
CA ALA A 248 -5.96 44.71 29.37
C ALA A 248 -6.02 46.04 28.60
N ARG A 249 -5.08 46.27 27.67
CA ARG A 249 -5.07 47.46 26.79
C ARG A 249 -6.32 47.57 25.92
N ALA A 250 -6.77 46.48 25.30
CA ALA A 250 -7.98 46.47 24.48
C ALA A 250 -9.23 46.81 25.28
N ARG A 251 -9.29 46.36 26.55
CA ARG A 251 -10.39 46.71 27.46
C ARG A 251 -10.37 48.20 27.83
N GLU A 252 -9.20 48.74 28.16
CA GLU A 252 -9.02 50.17 28.43
C GLU A 252 -9.36 51.05 27.23
N ASP A 253 -8.94 50.66 26.02
CA ASP A 253 -9.26 51.35 24.76
C ASP A 253 -10.79 51.37 24.51
N LEU A 254 -11.49 50.25 24.75
CA LEU A 254 -12.95 50.15 24.62
C LEU A 254 -13.68 51.00 25.67
N ASP A 255 -13.24 50.99 26.93
CA ASP A 255 -13.82 51.78 28.01
C ASP A 255 -13.57 53.29 27.79
N GLY A 256 -12.39 53.66 27.29
CA GLY A 256 -12.03 55.03 26.92
C GLY A 256 -12.87 55.56 25.75
N ALA A 257 -13.06 54.75 24.70
CA ALA A 257 -13.93 55.07 23.57
C ALA A 257 -15.39 55.23 23.99
N ALA A 258 -15.88 54.41 24.94
CA ALA A 258 -17.23 54.53 25.51
C ALA A 258 -17.41 55.83 26.33
N ALA A 259 -16.36 56.30 27.01
CA ALA A 259 -16.36 57.53 27.79
C ALA A 259 -16.16 58.81 26.95
N GLY A 260 -16.04 58.70 25.62
CA GLY A 260 -15.80 59.85 24.73
C GLY A 260 -14.39 60.44 24.85
N ARG A 261 -13.47 59.75 25.52
CA ARG A 261 -12.07 60.17 25.67
C ARG A 261 -11.28 59.58 24.51
N VAL A 262 -11.32 60.25 23.35
CA VAL A 262 -10.37 59.94 22.29
C VAL A 262 -9.00 60.40 22.77
N ARG A 263 -8.08 59.45 22.95
CA ARG A 263 -6.70 59.77 23.31
C ARG A 263 -6.05 60.32 22.02
N ASP A 264 -5.96 61.64 21.89
CA ASP A 264 -5.27 62.32 20.77
C ASP A 264 -3.72 62.13 20.77
N GLY A 265 -3.20 61.25 21.63
CA GLY A 265 -1.76 61.01 21.77
C GLY A 265 -1.33 59.65 21.21
N ALA A 266 -1.25 59.52 19.88
CA ALA A 266 -0.31 58.64 19.16
C ALA A 266 -0.39 58.84 17.62
N ALA A 267 -0.63 60.06 17.15
CA ALA A 267 -0.58 60.39 15.71
C ALA A 267 0.84 60.77 15.22
N GLY A 268 1.88 60.51 16.01
CA GLY A 268 3.28 60.78 15.65
C GLY A 268 4.11 59.49 15.56
N SER A 269 4.62 59.21 14.36
CA SER A 269 5.76 58.33 14.03
C SER A 269 5.74 56.81 14.31
N GLU A 270 4.73 56.20 14.95
CA GLU A 270 4.73 54.73 15.19
C GLU A 270 3.61 53.94 14.46
N GLY A 271 2.77 54.62 13.67
CA GLY A 271 1.66 53.98 12.94
C GLY A 271 2.10 53.02 11.82
N GLY A 272 3.30 53.22 11.26
CA GLY A 272 3.87 52.31 10.26
C GLY A 272 4.52 51.06 10.87
N SER A 273 5.16 51.19 12.04
CA SER A 273 5.95 50.12 12.66
C SER A 273 5.10 49.15 13.49
N LEU A 274 3.94 49.55 14.01
CA LEU A 274 3.03 48.67 14.75
C LEU A 274 2.19 47.78 13.83
N VAL A 275 1.81 48.26 12.64
CA VAL A 275 1.10 47.45 11.64
C VAL A 275 2.07 46.51 10.92
N GLU A 276 3.28 46.98 10.55
CA GLU A 276 4.35 46.08 10.08
C GLU A 276 4.80 45.12 11.19
N GLY A 277 4.91 45.58 12.43
CA GLY A 277 5.23 44.76 13.59
C GLY A 277 4.16 43.73 13.91
N ALA A 278 2.87 44.06 13.76
CA ALA A 278 1.75 43.13 13.89
C ALA A 278 1.68 42.16 12.70
N GLU A 279 1.90 42.60 11.46
CA GLU A 279 2.01 41.70 10.30
C GLU A 279 3.22 40.76 10.42
N VAL A 280 4.37 41.25 10.89
CA VAL A 280 5.59 40.46 11.11
C VAL A 280 5.45 39.56 12.34
N ALA A 281 4.75 39.99 13.39
CA ALA A 281 4.43 39.16 14.56
C ALA A 281 3.40 38.08 14.21
N VAL A 282 2.37 38.38 13.42
CA VAL A 282 1.39 37.41 12.89
C VAL A 282 2.09 36.42 11.94
N ARG A 283 3.00 36.88 11.07
CA ARG A 283 3.81 36.01 10.18
C ARG A 283 4.85 35.18 10.95
N GLY A 284 5.47 35.73 11.99
CA GLY A 284 6.44 35.04 12.85
C GLY A 284 5.81 34.08 13.86
N ALA A 285 4.59 34.37 14.30
CA ALA A 285 3.70 33.51 15.07
C ALA A 285 3.13 32.35 14.23
N ALA A 286 2.93 32.59 12.94
CA ALA A 286 2.46 31.60 11.99
C ALA A 286 3.54 30.60 11.54
N ASP A 287 4.83 30.77 11.89
CA ASP A 287 5.92 29.85 11.52
C ASP A 287 5.74 28.45 12.15
N PRO A 288 5.22 27.45 11.40
CA PRO A 288 4.90 26.12 11.89
C PRO A 288 6.15 25.30 12.25
N SER A 289 7.32 25.69 11.74
CA SER A 289 8.60 25.02 11.99
C SER A 289 9.04 25.09 13.46
N ARG A 290 8.53 26.09 14.21
CA ARG A 290 8.91 26.34 15.60
C ARG A 290 7.85 25.87 16.62
N SER A 291 6.76 25.26 16.18
CA SER A 291 5.65 24.82 17.05
C SER A 291 6.06 23.70 18.02
N LEU A 292 5.51 23.74 19.24
CA LEU A 292 5.71 22.71 20.27
C LEU A 292 5.05 21.41 19.82
N ALA A 293 3.87 21.54 19.20
CA ALA A 293 3.12 20.47 18.55
C ALA A 293 3.98 19.65 17.57
N ARG A 294 4.64 20.31 16.62
CA ARG A 294 5.50 19.64 15.61
C ARG A 294 6.70 18.96 16.26
N ARG A 295 7.32 19.57 17.26
CA ARG A 295 8.45 18.99 18.00
C ARG A 295 8.09 17.76 18.82
N VAL A 296 6.92 17.76 19.45
CA VAL A 296 6.41 16.58 20.16
C VAL A 296 6.17 15.44 19.16
N ALA A 297 5.54 15.73 18.01
CA ALA A 297 5.30 14.72 16.98
C ALA A 297 6.59 14.12 16.40
N THR A 298 7.59 14.95 16.06
CA THR A 298 8.85 14.45 15.47
C THR A 298 9.68 13.60 16.43
N ARG A 299 9.54 13.80 17.74
CA ARG A 299 10.23 13.00 18.77
C ARG A 299 9.49 11.71 19.13
N LEU A 300 8.16 11.71 19.08
CA LEU A 300 7.36 10.50 19.32
C LEU A 300 7.36 9.54 18.14
N ALA A 301 7.42 10.06 16.90
CA ALA A 301 7.38 9.27 15.68
C ALA A 301 8.41 8.11 15.60
N PRO A 302 9.72 8.31 15.85
CA PRO A 302 10.71 7.22 15.76
C PRO A 302 10.51 6.16 16.85
N VAL A 303 10.08 6.56 18.04
CA VAL A 303 9.80 5.63 19.15
C VAL A 303 8.56 4.79 18.84
N ALA A 304 7.50 5.42 18.33
CA ALA A 304 6.32 4.72 17.85
C ALA A 304 6.66 3.72 16.74
N ALA A 305 7.43 4.16 15.74
CA ALA A 305 7.85 3.31 14.63
C ALA A 305 8.65 2.09 15.13
N LEU A 306 9.55 2.29 16.10
CA LEU A 306 10.31 1.19 16.71
C LEU A 306 9.42 0.19 17.44
N PHE A 307 8.46 0.66 18.25
CA PHE A 307 7.52 -0.23 18.96
C PHE A 307 6.63 -1.02 18.00
N ILE A 308 6.10 -0.35 16.98
CA ILE A 308 5.31 -0.97 15.92
C ILE A 308 6.15 -2.05 15.22
N LEU A 309 7.35 -1.69 14.75
CA LEU A 309 8.24 -2.59 14.02
C LEU A 309 8.62 -3.82 14.85
N LEU A 310 9.03 -3.63 16.11
CA LEU A 310 9.41 -4.73 16.99
C LEU A 310 8.21 -5.64 17.31
N SER A 311 7.03 -5.06 17.59
CA SER A 311 5.82 -5.86 17.84
C SER A 311 5.37 -6.65 16.60
N ALA A 312 5.46 -6.06 15.41
CA ALA A 312 5.10 -6.70 14.15
C ALA A 312 6.11 -7.81 13.79
N LEU A 313 7.41 -7.56 14.00
CA LEU A 313 8.46 -8.55 13.78
C LEU A 313 8.31 -9.76 14.70
N LEU A 314 7.99 -9.54 15.99
CA LEU A 314 7.78 -10.64 16.92
C LEU A 314 6.59 -11.52 16.53
N LEU A 315 5.46 -10.93 16.14
CA LEU A 315 4.31 -11.70 15.66
C LEU A 315 4.61 -12.38 14.32
N GLY A 316 5.34 -11.74 13.42
CA GLY A 316 5.80 -12.36 12.17
C GLY A 316 6.71 -13.57 12.41
N LEU A 317 7.65 -13.48 13.36
CA LEU A 317 8.52 -14.59 13.75
C LEU A 317 7.74 -15.73 14.42
N ALA A 318 6.75 -15.41 15.26
CA ALA A 318 5.87 -16.40 15.85
C ALA A 318 5.04 -17.11 14.76
N SER A 319 4.43 -16.35 13.85
CA SER A 319 3.69 -16.90 12.72
C SER A 319 4.55 -17.84 11.85
N LEU A 320 5.81 -17.49 11.58
CA LEU A 320 6.71 -18.36 10.81
C LEU A 320 7.00 -19.67 11.53
N ARG A 321 7.13 -19.62 12.85
CA ARG A 321 7.30 -20.81 13.68
C ARG A 321 6.06 -21.70 13.63
N ASP A 322 4.88 -21.12 13.80
CA ASP A 322 3.60 -21.85 13.82
C ASP A 322 3.35 -22.49 12.45
N VAL A 323 3.59 -21.75 11.37
CA VAL A 323 3.48 -22.29 10.01
C VAL A 323 4.46 -23.45 9.80
N ASN A 324 5.71 -23.35 10.24
CA ASN A 324 6.66 -24.45 10.15
C ASN A 324 6.18 -25.71 10.88
N GLN A 325 5.64 -25.56 12.08
CA GLN A 325 5.12 -26.68 12.86
C GLN A 325 3.90 -27.33 12.20
N SER A 326 3.11 -26.57 11.44
CA SER A 326 1.92 -27.07 10.74
C SER A 326 2.19 -27.73 9.38
N ILE A 327 3.23 -27.30 8.65
CA ILE A 327 3.55 -27.82 7.30
C ILE A 327 4.27 -29.17 7.39
N GLU A 328 5.16 -29.36 8.37
CA GLU A 328 5.99 -30.57 8.49
C GLU A 328 5.18 -31.87 8.60
N PRO A 329 4.11 -31.97 9.42
CA PRO A 329 3.24 -33.15 9.47
C PRO A 329 2.53 -33.43 8.15
N GLU A 330 2.18 -32.39 7.39
CA GLU A 330 1.36 -32.54 6.20
C GLU A 330 2.17 -32.92 4.96
N LEU A 331 3.39 -32.38 4.86
CA LEU A 331 4.39 -32.91 3.93
C LEU A 331 4.69 -34.37 4.25
N ALA A 332 4.87 -34.71 5.53
CA ALA A 332 5.10 -36.08 5.96
C ALA A 332 3.93 -37.03 5.62
N ALA A 333 2.69 -36.60 5.82
CA ALA A 333 1.50 -37.38 5.47
C ALA A 333 1.42 -37.64 3.96
N ARG A 334 1.70 -36.64 3.13
CA ARG A 334 1.73 -36.79 1.67
C ARG A 334 2.83 -37.76 1.20
N THR A 335 4.04 -37.64 1.74
CA THR A 335 5.13 -38.59 1.44
C THR A 335 4.79 -40.00 1.89
N HIS A 336 4.14 -40.15 3.05
CA HIS A 336 3.68 -41.45 3.53
C HIS A 336 2.67 -42.10 2.58
N LEU A 337 1.72 -41.33 2.05
CA LEU A 337 0.75 -41.83 1.05
C LEU A 337 1.43 -42.29 -0.24
N ILE A 338 2.44 -41.56 -0.70
CA ILE A 338 3.20 -41.96 -1.89
C ILE A 338 3.94 -43.28 -1.62
N GLY A 339 4.55 -43.42 -0.44
CA GLY A 339 5.27 -44.63 -0.03
C GLY A 339 4.38 -45.84 0.16
N SER A 340 3.17 -45.68 0.71
CA SER A 340 2.20 -46.77 0.79
C SER A 340 1.69 -47.19 -0.59
N VAL A 341 1.45 -46.25 -1.51
CA VAL A 341 1.04 -46.58 -2.89
C VAL A 341 2.12 -47.36 -3.63
N VAL A 342 3.40 -46.99 -3.46
CA VAL A 342 4.52 -47.75 -4.04
C VAL A 342 4.63 -49.12 -3.40
N SER A 343 4.58 -49.20 -2.07
CA SER A 343 4.67 -50.47 -1.34
C SER A 343 3.57 -51.43 -1.76
N ASP A 344 2.32 -50.98 -1.80
CA ASP A 344 1.16 -51.76 -2.24
C ASP A 344 1.30 -52.28 -3.67
N ASN A 345 1.81 -51.46 -4.59
CA ASN A 345 2.05 -51.88 -5.98
C ASN A 345 3.10 -52.99 -6.06
N VAL A 346 4.20 -52.85 -5.32
CA VAL A 346 5.27 -53.85 -5.28
C VAL A 346 4.77 -55.14 -4.61
N GLN A 347 4.03 -55.01 -3.50
CA GLN A 347 3.45 -56.14 -2.77
C GLN A 347 2.45 -56.93 -3.63
N ARG A 348 1.64 -56.25 -4.45
CA ARG A 348 0.76 -56.90 -5.43
C ARG A 348 1.51 -57.72 -6.47
N ALA A 349 2.63 -57.19 -6.98
CA ALA A 349 3.43 -57.89 -7.97
C ALA A 349 4.09 -59.15 -7.37
N LEU A 350 4.54 -59.06 -6.12
CA LEU A 350 5.08 -60.19 -5.35
C LEU A 350 4.02 -61.25 -5.05
N ALA A 351 2.81 -60.83 -4.65
CA ALA A 351 1.68 -61.73 -4.45
C ALA A 351 1.23 -62.44 -5.74
N ALA A 352 1.46 -61.82 -6.91
CA ALA A 352 1.25 -62.44 -8.22
C ALA A 352 2.39 -63.41 -8.63
N GLY A 353 3.39 -63.63 -7.76
CA GLY A 353 4.50 -64.55 -7.97
C GLY A 353 5.68 -63.97 -8.75
N VAL A 354 5.73 -62.66 -8.97
CA VAL A 354 6.87 -62.00 -9.64
C VAL A 354 7.94 -61.66 -8.60
N PRO A 355 9.15 -62.25 -8.65
CA PRO A 355 10.19 -61.96 -7.69
C PRO A 355 10.74 -60.53 -7.88
N LEU A 356 11.24 -59.94 -6.79
CA LEU A 356 11.56 -58.52 -6.66
C LEU A 356 12.65 -58.04 -7.64
N ASP A 357 13.58 -58.92 -7.99
CA ASP A 357 14.66 -58.73 -8.96
C ASP A 357 14.20 -58.84 -10.43
N ARG A 358 12.96 -59.28 -10.69
CA ARG A 358 12.39 -59.46 -12.03
C ARG A 358 11.20 -58.54 -12.32
N LEU A 359 11.04 -57.47 -11.54
CA LEU A 359 9.99 -56.48 -11.76
C LEU A 359 10.31 -55.60 -12.99
N VAL A 360 9.89 -56.07 -14.17
CA VAL A 360 10.07 -55.37 -15.44
C VAL A 360 9.23 -54.08 -15.47
N GLY A 361 9.87 -52.94 -15.70
CA GLY A 361 9.21 -51.63 -15.79
C GLY A 361 9.07 -50.89 -14.45
N ALA A 362 9.60 -51.42 -13.35
CA ALA A 362 9.58 -50.74 -12.06
C ALA A 362 10.36 -49.41 -12.08
N GLU A 363 11.54 -49.38 -12.71
CA GLU A 363 12.34 -48.15 -12.86
C GLU A 363 11.62 -47.08 -13.68
N SER A 364 10.94 -47.47 -14.78
CA SER A 364 10.16 -46.52 -15.57
C SER A 364 8.94 -46.03 -14.81
N PHE A 365 8.28 -46.90 -14.03
CA PHE A 365 7.16 -46.51 -13.18
C PHE A 365 7.60 -45.51 -12.10
N PHE A 366 8.72 -45.76 -11.41
CA PHE A 366 9.26 -44.82 -10.44
C PHE A 366 9.70 -43.51 -11.10
N GLY A 367 10.35 -43.56 -12.27
CA GLY A 367 10.73 -42.38 -13.05
C GLY A 367 9.53 -41.54 -13.48
N ASP A 368 8.45 -42.18 -13.96
CA ASP A 368 7.16 -41.54 -14.25
C ASP A 368 6.55 -40.90 -12.99
N MET A 369 6.71 -41.54 -11.83
CA MET A 369 6.20 -41.02 -10.58
C MET A 369 7.01 -39.81 -10.10
N LEU A 370 8.34 -39.82 -10.23
CA LEU A 370 9.23 -38.69 -9.93
C LEU A 370 8.97 -37.48 -10.84
N THR A 371 8.72 -37.71 -12.13
CA THR A 371 8.36 -36.61 -13.05
C THR A 371 6.99 -36.01 -12.74
N ARG A 372 6.08 -36.78 -12.14
CA ARG A 372 4.74 -36.32 -11.73
C ARG A 372 4.71 -35.77 -10.31
N LEU A 373 5.67 -36.13 -9.46
CA LEU A 373 5.81 -35.71 -8.06
C LEU A 373 7.17 -35.03 -7.87
N PRO A 374 7.31 -33.77 -8.30
CA PRO A 374 8.61 -33.09 -8.33
C PRO A 374 9.23 -32.93 -6.94
N GLU A 375 8.45 -32.94 -5.86
CA GLU A 375 8.96 -32.96 -4.49
C GLU A 375 9.71 -34.23 -4.08
N VAL A 376 9.51 -35.35 -4.78
CA VAL A 376 10.21 -36.60 -4.49
C VAL A 376 11.49 -36.62 -5.32
N ALA A 377 12.65 -36.59 -4.65
CA ALA A 377 13.94 -36.63 -5.32
C ALA A 377 14.35 -38.06 -5.70
N TYR A 378 13.96 -39.03 -4.86
CA TYR A 378 14.45 -40.40 -4.97
C TYR A 378 13.46 -41.41 -4.37
N ILE A 379 13.32 -42.54 -5.07
CA ILE A 379 12.52 -43.69 -4.64
C ILE A 379 13.37 -44.94 -4.81
N ALA A 380 13.38 -45.81 -3.80
CA ALA A 380 14.04 -47.10 -3.89
C ALA A 380 13.29 -48.21 -3.17
N VAL A 381 13.54 -49.45 -3.57
CA VAL A 381 13.13 -50.65 -2.84
C VAL A 381 14.38 -51.37 -2.38
N ALA A 382 14.46 -51.67 -1.08
CA ALA A 382 15.64 -52.23 -0.46
C ALA A 382 15.30 -53.42 0.46
N THR A 383 16.21 -54.39 0.53
CA THR A 383 16.14 -55.57 1.41
C THR A 383 17.32 -55.59 2.41
N GLY A 384 17.95 -54.43 2.62
CA GLY A 384 19.29 -54.27 3.22
C GLY A 384 20.37 -53.89 2.20
N ARG A 385 20.08 -54.11 0.90
CA ARG A 385 20.73 -53.49 -0.27
C ARG A 385 19.64 -52.98 -1.21
N ILE A 386 19.97 -51.98 -2.00
CA ILE A 386 19.02 -51.40 -2.97
C ILE A 386 18.86 -52.38 -4.14
N VAL A 387 17.61 -52.77 -4.40
CA VAL A 387 17.23 -53.74 -5.45
C VAL A 387 16.66 -53.01 -6.67
N LEU A 388 15.89 -51.95 -6.42
CA LEU A 388 15.31 -51.09 -7.45
C LEU A 388 15.47 -49.63 -7.02
N GLU A 389 15.78 -48.73 -7.95
CA GLU A 389 15.86 -47.30 -7.65
C GLU A 389 15.49 -46.43 -8.85
N ALA A 390 15.05 -45.21 -8.58
CA ALA A 390 14.95 -44.14 -9.55
C ALA A 390 15.15 -42.78 -8.85
N GLY A 391 15.67 -41.81 -9.60
CA GLY A 391 15.92 -40.44 -9.12
C GLY A 391 17.38 -40.21 -8.69
N GLU A 392 17.65 -39.00 -8.20
CA GLU A 392 18.99 -38.62 -7.73
C GLU A 392 19.08 -38.83 -6.21
N ARG A 393 20.01 -39.68 -5.77
CA ARG A 393 20.29 -39.88 -4.35
C ARG A 393 20.83 -38.62 -3.71
N ILE A 394 20.31 -38.27 -2.55
CA ILE A 394 20.82 -37.18 -1.72
C ILE A 394 22.19 -37.55 -1.11
N ASP A 395 22.46 -38.85 -0.88
CA ASP A 395 23.73 -39.36 -0.35
C ASP A 395 24.25 -40.58 -1.18
N PRO A 396 25.30 -40.44 -2.01
CA PRO A 396 25.68 -41.47 -2.99
C PRO A 396 26.28 -42.75 -2.40
N TYR A 397 26.77 -42.73 -1.15
CA TYR A 397 27.74 -43.72 -0.66
C TYR A 397 27.20 -44.79 0.31
N LEU A 398 25.95 -44.69 0.79
CA LEU A 398 25.35 -45.63 1.75
C LEU A 398 23.91 -45.99 1.37
N ALA A 399 23.49 -47.23 1.66
CA ALA A 399 22.05 -47.55 1.69
C ALA A 399 21.42 -46.70 2.81
N PRO A 400 20.36 -45.93 2.54
CA PRO A 400 19.80 -45.01 3.54
C PRO A 400 19.31 -45.78 4.76
N ALA A 401 19.73 -45.32 5.95
CA ALA A 401 19.31 -45.94 7.21
C ALA A 401 17.78 -45.85 7.35
N ARG A 402 17.15 -46.91 7.85
CA ARG A 402 15.70 -46.99 8.11
C ARG A 402 15.16 -45.81 8.95
N GLU A 403 16.01 -45.21 9.78
CA GLU A 403 15.69 -44.14 10.74
C GLU A 403 16.57 -42.89 10.55
N ARG A 404 16.61 -42.31 9.34
CA ARG A 404 17.12 -40.94 9.15
C ARG A 404 15.95 -39.97 9.23
N LYS A 405 16.15 -38.79 9.83
CA LYS A 405 15.09 -37.78 10.06
C LYS A 405 14.30 -37.41 8.79
N ASP A 406 14.93 -37.52 7.62
CA ASP A 406 14.38 -37.11 6.32
C ASP A 406 14.03 -38.30 5.40
N VAL A 407 14.32 -39.55 5.81
CA VAL A 407 14.08 -40.77 5.03
C VAL A 407 12.86 -41.49 5.61
N ARG A 408 11.80 -41.68 4.82
CA ARG A 408 10.64 -42.49 5.24
C ARG A 408 10.68 -43.87 4.60
N SER A 409 10.54 -44.91 5.43
CA SER A 409 10.53 -46.31 4.99
C SER A 409 9.14 -46.95 5.12
N HIS A 410 8.73 -47.71 4.11
CA HIS A 410 7.47 -48.45 4.09
C HIS A 410 7.73 -49.95 3.91
N PRO A 411 7.32 -50.81 4.86
CA PRO A 411 7.61 -52.23 4.78
C PRO A 411 6.78 -52.91 3.68
N ILE A 412 7.37 -53.92 3.05
CA ILE A 412 6.72 -54.85 2.13
C ILE A 412 6.69 -56.21 2.82
N MET A 413 5.47 -56.71 3.05
CA MET A 413 5.24 -57.93 3.82
C MET A 413 4.89 -59.11 2.91
N GLN A 414 5.45 -60.28 3.18
CA GLN A 414 5.06 -61.55 2.58
C GLN A 414 4.91 -62.60 3.69
N ASP A 415 3.75 -63.25 3.79
CA ASP A 415 3.42 -64.24 4.83
C ASP A 415 3.65 -63.78 6.28
N GLY A 416 3.53 -62.47 6.53
CA GLY A 416 3.73 -61.87 7.86
C GLY A 416 5.19 -61.51 8.20
N GLU A 417 6.15 -61.83 7.33
CA GLU A 417 7.54 -61.36 7.43
C GLU A 417 7.82 -60.18 6.49
N GLU A 418 8.66 -59.26 6.95
CA GLU A 418 9.11 -58.12 6.13
C GLU A 418 10.25 -58.57 5.22
N ILE A 419 10.00 -58.57 3.91
CA ILE A 419 10.96 -59.03 2.89
C ILE A 419 11.73 -57.89 2.22
N ALA A 420 11.16 -56.69 2.21
CA ALA A 420 11.73 -55.49 1.60
C ALA A 420 11.10 -54.23 2.23
N TYR A 421 11.65 -53.06 1.93
CA TYR A 421 11.07 -51.77 2.29
C TYR A 421 11.28 -50.74 1.17
N VAL A 422 10.30 -49.86 0.99
CA VAL A 422 10.37 -48.72 0.07
C VAL A 422 10.97 -47.54 0.81
N VAL A 423 11.92 -46.85 0.20
CA VAL A 423 12.52 -45.60 0.67
C VAL A 423 12.08 -44.47 -0.23
N ILE A 424 11.62 -43.37 0.38
CA ILE A 424 11.33 -42.13 -0.33
C ILE A 424 12.11 -40.99 0.30
N ASP A 425 12.83 -40.25 -0.54
CA ASP A 425 13.57 -39.03 -0.21
C ASP A 425 12.88 -37.82 -0.87
N ILE A 426 12.73 -36.76 -0.08
CA ILE A 426 12.12 -35.50 -0.52
C ILE A 426 13.21 -34.52 -0.91
N ASP A 427 13.03 -33.75 -1.99
CA ASP A 427 13.96 -32.71 -2.39
C ASP A 427 13.97 -31.56 -1.34
N PRO A 428 15.08 -31.36 -0.60
CA PRO A 428 15.19 -30.29 0.37
C PRO A 428 15.16 -28.90 -0.27
N ALA A 429 15.52 -28.76 -1.56
CA ALA A 429 15.46 -27.50 -2.28
C ALA A 429 14.02 -27.02 -2.48
N ILE A 430 13.09 -27.93 -2.75
CA ILE A 430 11.66 -27.60 -2.93
C ILE A 430 11.02 -27.21 -1.60
N ILE A 431 11.35 -27.91 -0.50
CA ILE A 431 10.91 -27.52 0.85
C ILE A 431 11.45 -26.14 1.22
N SER A 432 12.75 -25.91 0.99
CA SER A 432 13.41 -24.62 1.24
C SER A 432 12.78 -23.49 0.44
N LYS A 433 12.46 -23.72 -0.86
CA LYS A 433 11.77 -22.75 -1.71
C LYS A 433 10.40 -22.36 -1.12
N ARG A 434 9.56 -23.33 -0.75
CA ARG A 434 8.25 -23.06 -0.12
C ARG A 434 8.40 -22.26 1.17
N PHE A 435 9.42 -22.55 1.98
CA PHE A 435 9.69 -21.79 3.21
C PHE A 435 10.09 -20.34 2.91
N VAL A 436 10.97 -20.12 1.92
CA VAL A 436 11.37 -18.78 1.48
C VAL A 436 10.15 -17.99 1.00
N ASP A 437 9.23 -18.62 0.27
CA ASP A 437 7.99 -17.98 -0.18
C ASP A 437 7.12 -17.52 0.99
N VAL A 438 6.91 -18.38 1.99
CA VAL A 438 6.15 -18.02 3.20
C VAL A 438 6.82 -16.86 3.95
N PHE A 439 8.15 -16.91 4.09
CA PHE A 439 8.94 -15.86 4.72
C PHE A 439 8.83 -14.52 3.99
N LEU A 440 8.89 -14.53 2.67
CA LEU A 440 8.79 -13.32 1.85
C LEU A 440 7.37 -12.71 1.94
N ASP A 441 6.31 -13.54 1.88
CA ASP A 441 4.93 -13.08 2.08
C ASP A 441 4.75 -12.41 3.45
N MET A 442 5.25 -13.04 4.52
CA MET A 442 5.19 -12.46 5.86
C MET A 442 5.99 -11.17 5.96
N SER A 443 7.14 -11.08 5.30
CA SER A 443 7.93 -9.86 5.24
C SER A 443 7.17 -8.72 4.57
N VAL A 444 6.45 -8.99 3.48
CA VAL A 444 5.58 -8.02 2.79
C VAL A 444 4.46 -7.55 3.71
N VAL A 445 3.75 -8.49 4.36
CA VAL A 445 2.65 -8.18 5.28
C VAL A 445 3.12 -7.34 6.47
N VAL A 446 4.25 -7.70 7.08
CA VAL A 446 4.87 -6.92 8.18
C VAL A 446 5.20 -5.50 7.70
N LEU A 447 5.85 -5.36 6.54
CA LEU A 447 6.27 -4.07 6.02
C LEU A 447 5.09 -3.13 5.74
N VAL A 448 4.03 -3.65 5.10
CA VAL A 448 2.82 -2.85 4.84
C VAL A 448 2.07 -2.52 6.12
N SER A 449 1.98 -3.46 7.06
CA SER A 449 1.38 -3.22 8.38
C SER A 449 2.09 -2.09 9.12
N VAL A 450 3.43 -2.02 9.07
CA VAL A 450 4.22 -0.93 9.66
C VAL A 450 3.90 0.41 9.01
N LEU A 451 3.72 0.47 7.68
CA LEU A 451 3.35 1.70 6.97
C LEU A 451 1.94 2.19 7.34
N ILE A 452 0.96 1.28 7.37
CA ILE A 452 -0.41 1.59 7.81
C ILE A 452 -0.38 2.11 9.26
N ALA A 453 0.33 1.40 10.14
CA ALA A 453 0.48 1.77 11.54
C ALA A 453 1.09 3.16 11.71
N PHE A 454 2.10 3.49 10.90
CA PHE A 454 2.72 4.80 10.91
C PHE A 454 1.72 5.89 10.55
N GLU A 455 0.89 5.70 9.52
CA GLU A 455 -0.14 6.68 9.14
C GLU A 455 -1.26 6.79 10.19
N ILE A 456 -1.71 5.68 10.80
CA ILE A 456 -2.66 5.70 11.92
C ILE A 456 -2.05 6.43 13.12
N MET A 457 -0.78 6.15 13.44
CA MET A 457 -0.06 6.80 14.55
C MET A 457 0.04 8.30 14.34
N VAL A 458 0.41 8.74 13.12
CA VAL A 458 0.49 10.17 12.78
C VAL A 458 -0.88 10.83 12.95
N LEU A 459 -1.95 10.21 12.44
CA LEU A 459 -3.31 10.74 12.55
C LEU A 459 -3.75 10.88 14.02
N LEU A 460 -3.61 9.80 14.80
CA LEU A 460 -4.07 9.78 16.19
C LEU A 460 -3.23 10.69 17.08
N THR A 461 -1.91 10.72 16.90
CA THR A 461 -1.01 11.66 17.60
C THR A 461 -1.38 13.10 17.24
N SER A 462 -1.67 13.36 15.96
CA SER A 462 -2.06 14.69 15.48
C SER A 462 -3.32 15.19 16.21
N ARG A 463 -4.34 14.35 16.32
CA ARG A 463 -5.63 14.72 16.93
C ARG A 463 -5.64 14.71 18.45
N SER A 464 -5.06 13.69 19.06
CA SER A 464 -5.14 13.49 20.52
C SER A 464 -4.19 14.41 21.30
N LEU A 465 -3.06 14.80 20.69
CA LEU A 465 -1.97 15.49 21.38
C LEU A 465 -1.65 16.85 20.77
N THR A 466 -1.40 16.92 19.47
CA THR A 466 -0.82 18.14 18.88
C THR A 466 -1.85 19.19 18.49
N ALA A 467 -3.06 18.80 18.07
CA ALA A 467 -4.08 19.74 17.61
C ALA A 467 -4.52 20.75 18.71
N GLY A 468 -4.67 20.28 19.96
CA GLY A 468 -4.98 21.17 21.08
C GLY A 468 -3.85 22.16 21.39
N LEU A 469 -2.61 21.68 21.35
CA LEU A 469 -1.42 22.52 21.55
C LEU A 469 -1.27 23.56 20.43
N ASP A 470 -1.48 23.17 19.17
CA ASP A 470 -1.37 24.09 18.04
C ASP A 470 -2.45 25.19 18.10
N ARG A 471 -3.69 24.84 18.47
CA ARG A 471 -4.75 25.84 18.73
C ARG A 471 -4.37 26.82 19.85
N LEU A 472 -3.83 26.32 20.95
CA LEU A 472 -3.35 27.17 22.04
C LEU A 472 -2.24 28.12 21.57
N GLN A 473 -1.23 27.60 20.87
CA GLN A 473 -0.10 28.39 20.38
C GLN A 473 -0.54 29.47 19.40
N ARG A 474 -1.41 29.15 18.43
CA ARG A 474 -1.95 30.11 17.47
C ARG A 474 -2.77 31.18 18.17
N LEU A 475 -3.71 30.79 19.04
CA LEU A 475 -4.58 31.75 19.72
C LEU A 475 -3.79 32.67 20.66
N ALA A 476 -2.81 32.13 21.39
CA ALA A 476 -1.92 32.93 22.23
C ALA A 476 -1.14 33.95 21.39
N ALA A 477 -0.62 33.53 20.23
CA ALA A 477 0.17 34.41 19.39
C ALA A 477 -0.68 35.47 18.66
N MET A 478 -1.91 35.15 18.24
CA MET A 478 -2.86 36.14 17.70
C MET A 478 -3.18 37.21 18.75
N GLN A 479 -3.50 36.81 19.98
CA GLN A 479 -3.81 37.76 21.05
C GLN A 479 -2.59 38.56 21.51
N ALA A 480 -1.39 37.97 21.50
CA ALA A 480 -0.14 38.70 21.74
C ALA A 480 0.09 39.81 20.71
N ALA A 481 -0.36 39.60 19.46
CA ALA A 481 -0.36 40.61 18.40
C ALA A 481 -1.56 41.58 18.46
N GLY A 482 -2.45 41.45 19.45
CA GLY A 482 -3.65 42.30 19.60
C GLY A 482 -4.87 41.84 18.79
N ASP A 483 -4.81 40.71 18.09
CA ASP A 483 -5.94 40.19 17.31
C ASP A 483 -6.86 39.31 18.18
N PHE A 484 -8.08 39.82 18.45
CA PHE A 484 -9.13 39.12 19.21
C PHE A 484 -10.30 38.64 18.33
N SER A 485 -10.10 38.54 17.02
CA SER A 485 -11.15 38.15 16.06
C SER A 485 -11.58 36.68 16.18
N ARG A 486 -10.72 35.82 16.74
CA ARG A 486 -10.91 34.36 16.75
C ARG A 486 -11.09 33.80 18.16
N ARG A 487 -11.91 32.74 18.26
CA ARG A 487 -12.06 31.91 19.48
C ARG A 487 -11.82 30.45 19.15
N ALA A 488 -11.15 29.68 20.00
CA ALA A 488 -11.02 28.24 19.77
C ALA A 488 -12.25 27.45 20.27
N GLY A 489 -12.61 26.36 19.58
CA GLY A 489 -13.59 25.39 20.09
C GLY A 489 -13.01 24.54 21.22
N ILE A 490 -13.82 24.23 22.24
CA ILE A 490 -13.42 23.50 23.44
C ILE A 490 -13.67 21.99 23.22
N ALA A 491 -12.65 21.16 23.39
CA ALA A 491 -12.77 19.72 23.10
C ALA A 491 -12.55 18.79 24.32
N ALA A 492 -11.92 19.23 25.42
CA ALA A 492 -11.61 18.35 26.55
C ALA A 492 -11.28 19.11 27.87
N SER A 493 -10.95 18.32 28.91
CA SER A 493 -10.45 18.74 30.22
C SER A 493 -8.92 18.55 30.33
N GLY A 494 -8.19 19.61 30.67
CA GLY A 494 -6.74 19.56 30.91
C GLY A 494 -6.11 20.96 30.96
N SER A 495 -4.80 21.04 31.28
CA SER A 495 -4.06 22.31 31.39
C SER A 495 -4.11 23.14 30.10
N VAL A 496 -3.90 22.50 28.95
CA VAL A 496 -3.97 23.15 27.63
C VAL A 496 -5.37 23.68 27.37
N ASP A 497 -6.40 22.88 27.60
CA ASP A 497 -7.79 23.29 27.37
C ASP A 497 -8.22 24.44 28.29
N ARG A 498 -7.73 24.48 29.54
CA ARG A 498 -7.99 25.59 30.47
C ARG A 498 -7.33 26.89 30.03
N MET A 499 -6.06 26.83 29.60
CA MET A 499 -5.39 28.00 29.02
C MET A 499 -6.07 28.44 27.70
N THR A 500 -6.47 27.50 26.84
CA THR A 500 -7.20 27.83 25.60
C THR A 500 -8.55 28.45 25.91
N ARG A 501 -9.27 27.97 26.94
CA ARG A 501 -10.54 28.54 27.39
C ARG A 501 -10.37 29.96 27.90
N LEU A 502 -9.34 30.23 28.71
CA LEU A 502 -9.00 31.58 29.17
C LEU A 502 -8.87 32.55 27.99
N LEU A 503 -8.10 32.18 26.96
CA LEU A 503 -7.93 33.00 25.77
C LEU A 503 -9.24 33.13 24.96
N ALA A 504 -10.00 32.05 24.81
CA ALA A 504 -11.28 32.09 24.10
C ALA A 504 -12.29 33.02 24.81
N ASP A 505 -12.35 32.96 26.13
CA ASP A 505 -13.23 33.79 26.96
C ASP A 505 -12.84 35.27 26.85
N ARG A 506 -11.54 35.59 26.79
CA ARG A 506 -11.04 36.95 26.51
C ARG A 506 -11.57 37.51 25.18
N ALA A 507 -11.45 36.72 24.10
CA ALA A 507 -11.93 37.14 22.78
C ALA A 507 -13.46 37.32 22.77
N VAL A 508 -14.21 36.41 23.39
CA VAL A 508 -15.67 36.51 23.50
C VAL A 508 -16.09 37.72 24.33
N ALA A 509 -15.40 38.00 25.45
CA ALA A 509 -15.69 39.12 26.32
C ALA A 509 -15.50 40.47 25.61
N LEU A 510 -14.37 40.68 24.92
CA LEU A 510 -14.08 41.90 24.18
C LEU A 510 -15.05 42.13 23.02
N ASN A 511 -15.30 41.10 22.19
CA ASN A 511 -16.26 41.23 21.09
C ASN A 511 -17.69 41.47 21.59
N GLY A 512 -18.08 40.83 22.70
CA GLY A 512 -19.38 41.06 23.33
C GLY A 512 -19.51 42.47 23.93
N GLN A 513 -18.46 42.99 24.55
CA GLN A 513 -18.41 44.38 25.02
C GLN A 513 -18.50 45.38 23.87
N PHE A 514 -17.71 45.17 22.81
CA PHE A 514 -17.77 45.97 21.59
C PHE A 514 -19.16 45.96 20.96
N ALA A 515 -19.80 44.81 20.78
CA ALA A 515 -21.15 44.72 20.21
C ALA A 515 -22.20 45.48 21.05
N ARG A 516 -22.10 45.42 22.38
CA ARG A 516 -22.96 46.20 23.29
C ARG A 516 -22.74 47.70 23.17
N LEU A 517 -21.48 48.15 23.04
CA LEU A 517 -21.17 49.57 22.85
C LEU A 517 -21.59 50.05 21.45
N TRP A 518 -21.28 49.28 20.41
CA TRP A 518 -21.62 49.55 19.02
C TRP A 518 -23.13 49.74 18.80
N SER A 519 -23.95 48.92 19.46
CA SER A 519 -25.42 49.05 19.39
C SER A 519 -25.97 50.29 20.12
N ARG A 520 -25.31 50.73 21.20
CA ARG A 520 -25.71 51.92 21.99
C ARG A 520 -25.33 53.24 21.31
N THR A 521 -24.23 53.27 20.55
CA THR A 521 -23.68 54.50 19.93
C THR A 521 -24.30 54.84 18.57
N ARG A 522 -25.50 54.32 18.25
CA ARG A 522 -26.12 54.36 16.91
C ARG A 522 -26.40 55.78 16.36
N SER A 523 -26.35 56.81 17.20
CA SER A 523 -26.71 58.22 16.89
C SER A 523 -25.57 59.25 17.04
N SER A 524 -24.38 58.89 17.51
CA SER A 524 -23.23 59.82 17.66
C SER A 524 -22.11 59.53 16.66
N ALA A 525 -21.85 60.46 15.73
CA ALA A 525 -20.86 60.30 14.67
C ALA A 525 -19.42 60.16 15.22
N GLY A 526 -19.06 60.95 16.25
CA GLY A 526 -17.72 60.90 16.86
C GLY A 526 -17.47 59.62 17.68
N GLY A 527 -18.48 59.13 18.41
CA GLY A 527 -18.38 57.88 19.18
C GLY A 527 -18.26 56.64 18.29
N ARG A 528 -18.86 56.68 17.08
CA ARG A 528 -18.71 55.61 16.09
C ARG A 528 -17.30 55.53 15.53
N ALA A 529 -16.71 56.66 15.13
CA ALA A 529 -15.36 56.70 14.58
C ALA A 529 -14.31 56.21 15.59
N ALA A 530 -14.46 56.58 16.87
CA ALA A 530 -13.57 56.09 17.94
C ALA A 530 -13.70 54.57 18.16
N LEU A 531 -14.93 54.04 18.19
CA LEU A 531 -15.15 52.60 18.33
C LEU A 531 -14.65 51.81 17.10
N GLU A 532 -14.75 52.39 15.91
CA GLU A 532 -14.29 51.78 14.66
C GLU A 532 -12.76 51.71 14.58
N GLN A 533 -12.05 52.74 15.08
CA GLN A 533 -10.59 52.69 15.23
C GLN A 533 -10.14 51.60 16.21
N VAL A 534 -10.81 51.46 17.36
CA VAL A 534 -10.53 50.41 18.34
C VAL A 534 -10.83 49.02 17.74
N ALA A 535 -11.92 48.90 16.98
CA ALA A 535 -12.28 47.65 16.30
C ALA A 535 -11.26 47.24 15.23
N GLN A 536 -10.73 48.19 14.45
CA GLN A 536 -9.67 47.93 13.48
C GLN A 536 -8.35 47.55 14.15
N ARG A 537 -7.98 48.21 15.25
CA ARG A 537 -6.73 47.94 15.97
C ARG A 537 -6.70 46.55 16.60
N HIS A 538 -7.82 46.11 17.20
CA HIS A 538 -7.92 44.86 17.95
C HIS A 538 -8.70 43.75 17.24
N ALA A 539 -9.03 43.97 15.96
CA ALA A 539 -9.81 43.07 15.10
C ALA A 539 -11.14 42.60 15.73
N LEU A 540 -11.91 43.53 16.30
CA LEU A 540 -13.18 43.25 16.96
C LEU A 540 -14.35 43.30 15.97
N SER A 541 -15.34 42.42 16.16
CA SER A 541 -16.54 42.35 15.34
C SER A 541 -17.81 42.42 16.17
N SER A 542 -18.82 43.12 15.63
CA SER A 542 -20.16 43.17 16.22
C SER A 542 -20.92 41.84 16.08
N SER A 543 -20.51 40.97 15.15
CA SER A 543 -21.04 39.61 14.99
C SER A 543 -20.42 38.59 15.96
N GLY A 544 -19.45 39.01 16.78
CA GLY A 544 -18.77 38.15 17.74
C GLY A 544 -17.49 37.49 17.20
N ALA A 545 -16.76 36.83 18.10
CA ALA A 545 -15.53 36.13 17.75
C ALA A 545 -15.81 34.84 16.93
N VAL A 546 -15.12 34.70 15.81
CA VAL A 546 -15.29 33.58 14.86
C VAL A 546 -14.51 32.35 15.34
N PRO A 547 -15.06 31.12 15.25
CA PRO A 547 -14.33 29.92 15.62
C PRO A 547 -13.04 29.75 14.78
N LEU A 548 -11.91 29.56 15.46
CA LEU A 548 -10.62 29.20 14.87
C LEU A 548 -10.71 27.76 14.39
N ARG A 549 -10.80 27.56 13.07
CA ARG A 549 -10.72 26.25 12.43
C ARG A 549 -9.32 26.06 11.86
N THR A 550 -8.60 25.07 12.38
CA THR A 550 -7.32 24.65 11.83
C THR A 550 -7.52 23.37 11.04
N THR A 551 -7.39 23.44 9.71
CA THR A 551 -7.36 22.28 8.83
C THR A 551 -5.92 21.85 8.63
N TYR A 552 -5.61 20.58 8.89
CA TYR A 552 -4.27 20.04 8.74
C TYR A 552 -4.20 19.06 7.58
N PHE A 553 -3.06 19.06 6.88
CA PHE A 553 -2.78 18.00 5.90
C PHE A 553 -2.77 16.61 6.56
N THR A 554 -2.41 16.50 7.85
CA THR A 554 -2.44 15.25 8.61
C THR A 554 -3.82 14.59 8.68
N ASP A 555 -4.90 15.36 8.53
CA ASP A 555 -6.27 14.82 8.53
C ASP A 555 -6.59 13.99 7.27
N LEU A 556 -5.86 14.21 6.18
CA LEU A 556 -6.08 13.57 4.89
C LEU A 556 -5.12 12.41 4.61
N ARG A 557 -4.00 12.32 5.34
CA ARG A 557 -2.91 11.39 5.03
C ARG A 557 -3.34 9.93 5.01
N LEU A 558 -3.99 9.46 6.07
CA LEU A 558 -4.43 8.07 6.15
C LEU A 558 -5.46 7.74 5.06
N ALA A 559 -6.38 8.65 4.78
CA ALA A 559 -7.37 8.45 3.73
C ALA A 559 -6.73 8.40 2.33
N LEU A 560 -5.79 9.30 2.05
CA LEU A 560 -5.02 9.29 0.80
C LEU A 560 -4.19 8.01 0.65
N PHE A 561 -3.53 7.57 1.72
CA PHE A 561 -2.77 6.33 1.75
C PHE A 561 -3.67 5.13 1.44
N LEU A 562 -4.79 4.98 2.15
CA LEU A 562 -5.71 3.86 1.97
C LEU A 562 -6.34 3.86 0.57
N PHE A 563 -6.74 5.02 0.07
CA PHE A 563 -7.28 5.15 -1.28
C PHE A 563 -6.24 4.75 -2.35
N ALA A 564 -5.00 5.22 -2.21
CA ALA A 564 -3.93 4.89 -3.14
C ALA A 564 -3.54 3.40 -3.09
N ALA A 565 -3.50 2.82 -1.89
CA ALA A 565 -3.30 1.38 -1.71
C ALA A 565 -4.43 0.57 -2.37
N ALA A 566 -5.68 0.96 -2.13
CA ALA A 566 -6.84 0.29 -2.70
C ALA A 566 -6.85 0.30 -4.23
N ASP A 567 -6.54 1.45 -4.85
CA ASP A 567 -6.49 1.60 -6.31
C ASP A 567 -5.39 0.76 -6.97
N HIS A 568 -4.27 0.53 -6.27
CA HIS A 568 -3.11 -0.18 -6.82
C HIS A 568 -2.99 -1.64 -6.35
N LEU A 569 -3.88 -2.13 -5.48
CA LEU A 569 -3.99 -3.55 -5.15
C LEU A 569 -4.08 -4.43 -6.41
N PRO A 570 -4.89 -4.11 -7.44
CA PRO A 570 -5.00 -4.96 -8.62
C PRO A 570 -3.84 -4.88 -9.61
N LEU A 571 -2.90 -3.95 -9.43
CA LEU A 571 -1.94 -3.54 -10.47
C LEU A 571 -1.18 -4.74 -11.06
N VAL A 572 -0.67 -5.62 -10.21
CA VAL A 572 0.31 -6.66 -10.58
C VAL A 572 -0.34 -7.89 -11.21
N PHE A 573 -1.65 -8.08 -11.09
CA PHE A 573 -2.36 -9.19 -11.72
C PHE A 573 -3.37 -8.74 -12.77
N LEU A 574 -3.65 -7.43 -12.91
CA LEU A 574 -4.65 -6.91 -13.85
C LEU A 574 -4.45 -7.39 -15.31
N PRO A 575 -3.22 -7.45 -15.88
CA PRO A 575 -3.00 -8.04 -17.20
C PRO A 575 -3.39 -9.52 -17.26
N LEU A 576 -3.11 -10.30 -16.22
CA LEU A 576 -3.44 -11.74 -16.14
C LEU A 576 -4.95 -11.93 -15.99
N TYR A 577 -5.60 -11.12 -15.15
CA TYR A 577 -7.06 -11.08 -14.99
C TYR A 577 -7.76 -10.79 -16.32
N THR A 578 -7.24 -9.81 -17.07
CA THR A 578 -7.78 -9.45 -18.40
C THR A 578 -7.56 -10.58 -19.42
N ARG A 579 -6.47 -11.34 -19.31
CA ARG A 579 -6.17 -12.48 -20.19
C ARG A 579 -7.12 -13.66 -19.95
N ALA A 580 -7.61 -13.83 -18.72
CA ALA A 580 -8.54 -14.88 -18.34
C ALA A 580 -10.01 -14.58 -18.72
N ALA A 581 -10.33 -13.34 -19.10
CA ALA A 581 -11.68 -12.93 -19.49
C ALA A 581 -12.12 -13.55 -20.82
N GLU A 582 -13.44 -13.61 -21.04
CA GLU A 582 -14.03 -14.15 -22.26
C GLU A 582 -13.59 -13.39 -23.53
N ALA A 583 -13.70 -14.07 -24.67
CA ALA A 583 -13.28 -13.56 -25.97
C ALA A 583 -13.85 -12.16 -26.26
N SER A 584 -12.95 -11.23 -26.57
CA SER A 584 -13.31 -9.83 -26.86
C SER A 584 -13.85 -9.69 -28.28
N TRP A 585 -14.90 -8.87 -28.46
CA TRP A 585 -15.38 -8.45 -29.79
C TRP A 585 -14.51 -7.35 -30.43
N LEU A 586 -13.54 -6.79 -29.69
CA LEU A 586 -12.66 -5.74 -30.20
C LEU A 586 -11.62 -6.31 -31.18
N PRO A 587 -11.40 -5.68 -32.36
CA PRO A 587 -10.54 -6.20 -33.42
C PRO A 587 -9.05 -5.87 -33.18
N PHE A 588 -8.54 -6.13 -31.98
CA PHE A 588 -7.13 -5.89 -31.63
C PHE A 588 -6.41 -7.19 -31.28
N GLU A 589 -5.10 -7.23 -31.53
CA GLU A 589 -4.25 -8.33 -31.07
C GLU A 589 -4.30 -8.48 -29.54
N GLN A 590 -4.15 -9.72 -29.05
CA GLN A 590 -4.29 -10.04 -27.63
C GLN A 590 -3.40 -9.17 -26.73
N ALA A 591 -2.13 -8.95 -27.10
CA ALA A 591 -1.22 -8.10 -26.33
C ALA A 591 -1.74 -6.66 -26.18
N VAL A 592 -2.30 -6.08 -27.26
CA VAL A 592 -2.91 -4.75 -27.20
C VAL A 592 -4.14 -4.76 -26.29
N LEU A 593 -5.01 -5.78 -26.40
CA LEU A 593 -6.18 -5.95 -25.53
C LEU A 593 -5.81 -5.97 -24.04
N LEU A 594 -4.75 -6.67 -23.67
CA LEU A 594 -4.25 -6.73 -22.28
C LEU A 594 -3.76 -5.38 -21.75
N SER A 595 -3.36 -4.47 -22.62
CA SER A 595 -2.90 -3.12 -22.26
C SER A 595 -4.02 -2.07 -22.17
N LEU A 596 -5.17 -2.33 -22.80
CA LEU A 596 -6.29 -1.37 -22.87
C LEU A 596 -6.85 -0.94 -21.50
N PRO A 597 -6.97 -1.81 -20.48
CA PRO A 597 -7.48 -1.37 -19.18
C PRO A 597 -6.57 -0.32 -18.51
N LEU A 598 -5.25 -0.44 -18.67
CA LEU A 598 -4.27 0.55 -18.20
C LEU A 598 -4.34 1.83 -19.05
N ALA A 599 -4.42 1.70 -20.37
CA ALA A 599 -4.55 2.85 -21.28
C ALA A 599 -5.84 3.64 -21.01
N GLY A 600 -6.97 2.97 -20.81
CA GLY A 600 -8.27 3.57 -20.47
C GLY A 600 -8.24 4.30 -19.14
N TYR A 601 -7.61 3.70 -18.10
CA TYR A 601 -7.38 4.37 -16.81
C TYR A 601 -6.59 5.67 -16.98
N LEU A 602 -5.50 5.66 -17.75
CA LEU A 602 -4.67 6.85 -17.99
C LEU A 602 -5.42 7.91 -18.81
N LEU A 603 -6.19 7.48 -19.80
CA LEU A 603 -7.01 8.36 -20.63
C LEU A 603 -8.05 9.09 -19.80
N ALA A 604 -8.73 8.39 -18.89
CA ALA A 604 -9.67 9.00 -17.95
C ALA A 604 -9.00 10.10 -17.13
N ILE A 605 -7.79 9.87 -16.63
CA ILE A 605 -7.05 10.88 -15.88
C ILE A 605 -6.75 12.11 -16.74
N VAL A 606 -6.32 11.94 -17.99
CA VAL A 606 -6.05 13.04 -18.92
C VAL A 606 -7.30 13.88 -19.16
N LEU A 607 -8.43 13.24 -19.43
CA LEU A 607 -9.70 13.92 -19.74
C LEU A 607 -10.30 14.64 -18.52
N VAL A 608 -10.13 14.07 -17.32
CA VAL A 608 -10.75 14.57 -16.09
C VAL A 608 -9.90 15.62 -15.37
N SER A 609 -8.58 15.62 -15.58
CA SER A 609 -7.67 16.55 -14.89
C SER A 609 -8.04 18.04 -15.03
N PRO A 610 -8.45 18.56 -16.21
CA PRO A 610 -8.88 19.96 -16.36
C PRO A 610 -10.17 20.31 -15.60
N LEU A 611 -11.01 19.31 -15.31
CA LEU A 611 -12.31 19.46 -14.67
C LEU A 611 -12.21 19.51 -13.14
N ALA A 612 -11.15 18.95 -12.56
CA ALA A 612 -11.02 18.78 -11.11
C ALA A 612 -11.12 20.10 -10.30
N ARG A 613 -10.48 21.18 -10.78
CA ARG A 613 -10.49 22.49 -10.11
C ARG A 613 -11.86 23.18 -10.15
N PRO A 614 -12.50 23.36 -11.32
CA PRO A 614 -13.87 23.89 -11.38
C PRO A 614 -14.87 23.10 -10.53
N LEU A 615 -14.78 21.75 -10.54
CA LEU A 615 -15.63 20.91 -9.70
C LEU A 615 -15.40 21.18 -8.21
N ALA A 616 -14.16 21.41 -7.80
CA ALA A 616 -13.82 21.68 -6.41
C ALA A 616 -14.34 23.03 -5.90
N GLU A 617 -14.43 24.02 -6.80
CA GLU A 617 -15.03 25.31 -6.49
C GLU A 617 -16.56 25.25 -6.42
N TRP A 618 -17.18 24.48 -7.32
CA TRP A 618 -18.64 24.34 -7.36
C TRP A 618 -19.19 23.51 -6.21
N LEU A 619 -18.63 22.32 -5.96
CA LEU A 619 -19.07 21.41 -4.90
C LEU A 619 -18.52 21.81 -3.52
N GLY A 620 -17.34 22.41 -3.49
CA GLY A 620 -16.52 22.55 -2.29
C GLY A 620 -15.60 21.34 -2.07
N ARG A 621 -14.54 21.55 -1.28
CA ARG A 621 -13.42 20.58 -1.13
C ARG A 621 -13.84 19.23 -0.50
N ARG A 622 -14.50 19.27 0.67
CA ARG A 622 -14.92 18.06 1.40
C ARG A 622 -15.91 17.19 0.61
N PRO A 623 -17.03 17.72 0.08
CA PRO A 623 -17.97 16.89 -0.68
C PRO A 623 -17.34 16.41 -1.99
N LEU A 624 -16.50 17.19 -2.67
CA LEU A 624 -15.78 16.70 -3.84
C LEU A 624 -14.90 15.48 -3.49
N LEU A 625 -14.10 15.54 -2.42
CA LEU A 625 -13.23 14.43 -2.03
C LEU A 625 -14.01 13.14 -1.75
N VAL A 626 -15.20 13.23 -1.14
CA VAL A 626 -16.06 12.06 -0.86
C VAL A 626 -16.79 11.58 -2.11
N LEU A 627 -17.32 12.49 -2.95
CA LEU A 627 -18.00 12.10 -4.18
C LEU A 627 -17.02 11.51 -5.21
N ALA A 628 -15.79 11.99 -5.23
CA ALA A 628 -14.72 11.50 -6.11
C ALA A 628 -14.31 10.05 -5.82
N THR A 629 -14.58 9.51 -4.62
CA THR A 629 -14.33 8.09 -4.33
C THR A 629 -15.41 7.16 -4.89
N ILE A 630 -16.61 7.67 -5.20
CA ILE A 630 -17.75 6.85 -5.68
C ILE A 630 -17.42 6.13 -7.00
N PRO A 631 -16.87 6.79 -8.05
CA PRO A 631 -16.47 6.10 -9.28
C PRO A 631 -15.51 4.95 -9.03
N ALA A 632 -14.49 5.17 -8.18
CA ALA A 632 -13.54 4.11 -7.82
C ALA A 632 -14.22 2.96 -7.06
N LEU A 633 -15.08 3.27 -6.08
CA LEU A 633 -15.82 2.26 -5.32
C LEU A 633 -16.69 1.38 -6.22
N VAL A 634 -17.49 2.00 -7.08
CA VAL A 634 -18.37 1.30 -8.02
C VAL A 634 -17.56 0.49 -9.02
N ALA A 635 -16.45 1.05 -9.54
CA ALA A 635 -15.59 0.35 -10.48
C ALA A 635 -14.96 -0.92 -9.91
N HIS A 636 -14.51 -0.92 -8.66
CA HIS A 636 -13.94 -2.12 -8.04
C HIS A 636 -15.00 -3.20 -7.80
N ILE A 637 -16.22 -2.82 -7.41
CA ILE A 637 -17.35 -3.78 -7.33
C ILE A 637 -17.70 -4.31 -8.73
N GLY A 638 -17.67 -3.45 -9.75
CA GLY A 638 -17.90 -3.85 -11.13
C GLY A 638 -16.83 -4.81 -11.66
N LEU A 639 -15.55 -4.60 -11.31
CA LEU A 639 -14.44 -5.48 -11.68
C LEU A 639 -14.59 -6.88 -11.08
N PHE A 640 -15.12 -7.01 -9.86
CA PHE A 640 -15.43 -8.31 -9.26
C PHE A 640 -16.42 -9.14 -10.09
N TYR A 641 -17.37 -8.50 -10.78
CA TYR A 641 -18.36 -9.17 -11.63
C TYR A 641 -17.99 -9.19 -13.12
N ALA A 642 -16.85 -8.62 -13.52
CA ALA A 642 -16.51 -8.46 -14.93
C ALA A 642 -16.12 -9.80 -15.58
N THR A 643 -16.76 -10.16 -16.69
CA THR A 643 -16.48 -11.42 -17.41
C THR A 643 -15.80 -11.19 -18.74
N SER A 644 -15.89 -9.98 -19.30
CA SER A 644 -15.35 -9.64 -20.62
C SER A 644 -14.33 -8.51 -20.59
N VAL A 645 -13.37 -8.52 -21.54
CA VAL A 645 -12.34 -7.48 -21.66
C VAL A 645 -12.91 -6.05 -21.75
N PRO A 646 -13.97 -5.77 -22.56
CA PRO A 646 -14.54 -4.43 -22.65
C PRO A 646 -15.14 -3.92 -21.33
N GLU A 647 -15.74 -4.80 -20.53
CA GLU A 647 -16.23 -4.45 -19.18
C GLU A 647 -15.06 -4.06 -18.27
N ILE A 648 -13.98 -4.85 -18.26
CA ILE A 648 -12.77 -4.56 -17.49
C ILE A 648 -12.20 -3.19 -17.88
N VAL A 649 -12.13 -2.89 -19.19
CA VAL A 649 -11.69 -1.58 -19.68
C VAL A 649 -12.63 -0.47 -19.19
N GLY A 650 -13.95 -0.66 -19.31
CA GLY A 650 -14.95 0.31 -18.85
C GLY A 650 -14.85 0.62 -17.36
N TRP A 651 -14.71 -0.41 -16.53
CA TRP A 651 -14.53 -0.23 -15.09
C TRP A 651 -13.19 0.45 -14.76
N ARG A 652 -12.10 0.12 -15.46
CA ARG A 652 -10.80 0.78 -15.25
C ARG A 652 -10.78 2.24 -15.66
N VAL A 653 -11.51 2.62 -16.72
CA VAL A 653 -11.77 4.03 -17.07
C VAL A 653 -12.47 4.74 -15.91
N LEU A 654 -13.50 4.11 -15.33
CA LEU A 654 -14.23 4.68 -14.19
C LEU A 654 -13.35 4.80 -12.93
N THR A 655 -12.47 3.83 -12.68
CA THR A 655 -11.46 3.92 -11.62
C THR A 655 -10.52 5.12 -11.85
N GLY A 656 -10.04 5.30 -13.08
CA GLY A 656 -9.13 6.40 -13.44
C GLY A 656 -9.76 7.78 -13.24
N LEU A 657 -11.06 7.90 -13.52
CA LEU A 657 -11.85 9.11 -13.23
C LEU A 657 -11.85 9.42 -11.73
N GLY A 658 -12.18 8.42 -10.90
CA GLY A 658 -12.17 8.57 -9.44
C GLY A 658 -10.79 8.92 -8.90
N TYR A 659 -9.75 8.21 -9.35
CA TYR A 659 -8.38 8.45 -8.94
C TYR A 659 -7.88 9.85 -9.27
N ALA A 660 -8.15 10.35 -10.48
CA ALA A 660 -7.81 11.72 -10.88
C ALA A 660 -8.46 12.75 -9.96
N LEU A 661 -9.77 12.64 -9.73
CA LEU A 661 -10.51 13.61 -8.93
C LEU A 661 -10.04 13.60 -7.46
N VAL A 662 -9.88 12.43 -6.86
CA VAL A 662 -9.41 12.32 -5.46
C VAL A 662 -8.00 12.90 -5.31
N THR A 663 -7.05 12.47 -6.14
CA THR A 663 -5.65 12.89 -6.00
C THR A 663 -5.46 14.39 -6.28
N LEU A 664 -6.14 14.95 -7.29
CA LEU A 664 -6.08 16.38 -7.60
C LEU A 664 -6.78 17.22 -6.52
N ALA A 665 -7.95 16.80 -6.04
CA ALA A 665 -8.63 17.50 -4.95
C ALA A 665 -7.82 17.44 -3.64
N CYS A 666 -7.13 16.33 -3.37
CA CYS A 666 -6.20 16.22 -2.25
C CYS A 666 -5.03 17.18 -2.42
N GLN A 667 -4.39 17.18 -3.60
CA GLN A 667 -3.25 18.04 -3.90
C GLN A 667 -3.61 19.53 -3.72
N ASP A 668 -4.74 19.96 -4.27
CA ASP A 668 -5.25 21.32 -4.11
C ASP A 668 -5.56 21.64 -2.64
N TYR A 669 -6.17 20.72 -1.90
CA TYR A 669 -6.44 20.89 -0.47
C TYR A 669 -5.14 21.10 0.32
N VAL A 670 -4.09 20.33 0.04
CA VAL A 670 -2.78 20.52 0.67
C VAL A 670 -2.21 21.91 0.35
N LEU A 671 -2.27 22.35 -0.91
CA LEU A 671 -1.77 23.66 -1.34
C LEU A 671 -2.57 24.82 -0.76
N ASP A 672 -3.85 24.61 -0.48
CA ASP A 672 -4.73 25.57 0.17
C ASP A 672 -4.40 25.74 1.67
N THR A 673 -3.90 24.69 2.32
CA THR A 673 -3.55 24.74 3.76
C THR A 673 -2.19 25.38 4.06
N VAL A 674 -1.36 25.65 3.04
CA VAL A 674 0.05 26.03 3.22
C VAL A 674 0.45 27.23 2.34
N THR A 675 1.12 28.23 2.93
CA THR A 675 1.56 29.46 2.24
C THR A 675 3.08 29.50 2.00
N GLY A 676 3.50 30.11 0.88
CA GLY A 676 4.91 30.42 0.61
C GLY A 676 5.83 29.19 0.45
N ARG A 677 7.02 29.26 1.06
CA ARG A 677 8.13 28.29 0.91
C ARG A 677 7.82 26.88 1.43
N GLU A 678 6.77 26.73 2.22
CA GLU A 678 6.33 25.44 2.78
C GLU A 678 5.55 24.57 1.80
N ARG A 679 5.04 25.14 0.69
CA ARG A 679 4.28 24.38 -0.33
C ARG A 679 5.08 23.23 -0.92
N ALA A 680 6.38 23.44 -1.20
CA ALA A 680 7.26 22.40 -1.71
C ALA A 680 7.42 21.23 -0.72
N GLN A 681 7.54 21.53 0.58
CA GLN A 681 7.63 20.50 1.63
C GLN A 681 6.31 19.74 1.77
N ALA A 682 5.17 20.45 1.75
CA ALA A 682 3.85 19.84 1.85
C ALA A 682 3.54 18.94 0.64
N MET A 683 3.93 19.35 -0.58
CA MET A 683 3.85 18.55 -1.80
C MET A 683 4.80 17.34 -1.78
N GLY A 684 5.99 17.49 -1.20
CA GLY A 684 6.88 16.37 -0.95
C GLY A 684 6.22 15.32 -0.05
N LEU A 685 5.62 15.74 1.06
CA LEU A 685 4.93 14.84 1.99
C LEU A 685 3.67 14.20 1.36
N PHE A 686 2.89 14.95 0.58
CA PHE A 686 1.78 14.42 -0.22
C PHE A 686 2.25 13.27 -1.13
N THR A 687 3.32 13.51 -1.89
CA THR A 687 3.91 12.49 -2.77
C THR A 687 4.37 11.28 -1.97
N THR A 688 5.05 11.47 -0.83
CA THR A 688 5.49 10.35 0.03
C THR A 688 4.32 9.50 0.51
N VAL A 689 3.23 10.11 0.98
CA VAL A 689 2.05 9.39 1.48
C VAL A 689 1.33 8.65 0.34
N LEU A 690 1.16 9.31 -0.82
CA LEU A 690 0.57 8.71 -2.00
C LEU A 690 1.35 7.46 -2.44
N PHE A 691 2.67 7.58 -2.61
CA PHE A 691 3.51 6.46 -3.05
C PHE A 691 3.69 5.38 -2.00
N ALA A 692 3.65 5.71 -0.70
CA ALA A 692 3.62 4.69 0.36
C ALA A 692 2.33 3.85 0.28
N GLY A 693 1.19 4.49 -0.05
CA GLY A 693 -0.05 3.78 -0.34
C GLY A 693 0.07 2.89 -1.58
N ILE A 694 0.54 3.45 -2.70
CA ILE A 694 0.78 2.68 -3.95
C ILE A 694 1.66 1.46 -3.69
N PHE A 695 2.82 1.67 -3.04
CA PHE A 695 3.73 0.60 -2.63
C PHE A 695 2.99 -0.49 -1.86
N SER A 696 2.23 -0.10 -0.84
CA SER A 696 1.49 -1.01 0.03
C SER A 696 0.44 -1.82 -0.71
N GLY A 697 -0.29 -1.17 -1.62
CA GLY A 697 -1.27 -1.81 -2.50
C GLY A 697 -0.62 -2.82 -3.43
N THR A 698 0.43 -2.42 -4.15
CA THR A 698 1.09 -3.30 -5.13
C THR A 698 1.76 -4.51 -4.48
N ALA A 699 2.35 -4.33 -3.30
CA ALA A 699 3.03 -5.39 -2.58
C ALA A 699 2.04 -6.41 -2.01
N LEU A 700 0.96 -5.95 -1.37
CA LEU A 700 -0.10 -6.84 -0.87
C LEU A 700 -0.94 -7.44 -1.99
N GLY A 701 -1.10 -6.76 -3.13
CA GLY A 701 -2.00 -7.14 -4.21
C GLY A 701 -1.76 -8.54 -4.76
N GLY A 702 -0.50 -8.85 -5.09
CA GLY A 702 -0.11 -10.18 -5.58
C GLY A 702 -0.26 -11.26 -4.51
N VAL A 703 0.19 -10.98 -3.28
CA VAL A 703 0.07 -11.91 -2.14
C VAL A 703 -1.40 -12.22 -1.86
N LEU A 704 -2.27 -11.22 -1.85
CA LEU A 704 -3.71 -11.41 -1.61
C LEU A 704 -4.41 -12.08 -2.79
N ALA A 705 -3.97 -11.85 -4.02
CA ALA A 705 -4.54 -12.49 -5.20
C ALA A 705 -4.28 -14.00 -5.23
N ASP A 706 -3.07 -14.44 -4.88
CA ASP A 706 -2.74 -15.87 -4.76
C ASP A 706 -3.53 -16.57 -3.65
N ARG A 707 -3.93 -15.82 -2.60
CA ARG A 707 -4.55 -16.39 -1.39
C ARG A 707 -6.07 -16.33 -1.42
N LEU A 708 -6.63 -15.20 -1.81
CA LEU A 708 -8.08 -14.95 -1.83
C LEU A 708 -8.69 -15.12 -3.23
N GLY A 709 -7.87 -15.27 -4.26
CA GLY A 709 -8.29 -15.15 -5.65
C GLY A 709 -8.33 -13.69 -6.11
N GLN A 710 -8.05 -13.47 -7.40
CA GLN A 710 -7.96 -12.13 -8.01
C GLN A 710 -9.26 -11.33 -7.88
N GLU A 711 -10.41 -11.98 -8.03
CA GLU A 711 -11.74 -11.35 -7.94
C GLU A 711 -11.95 -10.70 -6.55
N ASN A 712 -11.73 -11.47 -5.48
CA ASN A 712 -11.96 -11.02 -4.10
C ASN A 712 -11.07 -9.83 -3.70
N VAL A 713 -9.90 -9.67 -4.32
CA VAL A 713 -9.05 -8.49 -4.10
C VAL A 713 -9.76 -7.20 -4.53
N PHE A 714 -10.61 -7.23 -5.56
CA PHE A 714 -11.38 -6.05 -5.96
C PHE A 714 -12.42 -5.64 -4.89
N LEU A 715 -13.05 -6.60 -4.21
CA LEU A 715 -13.96 -6.30 -3.09
C LEU A 715 -13.21 -5.70 -1.90
N LEU A 716 -12.00 -6.19 -1.62
CA LEU A 716 -11.13 -5.58 -0.62
C LEU A 716 -10.74 -4.14 -0.99
N SER A 717 -10.38 -3.89 -2.25
CA SER A 717 -10.15 -2.53 -2.75
C SER A 717 -11.38 -1.64 -2.55
N ALA A 718 -12.57 -2.12 -2.88
CA ALA A 718 -13.82 -1.39 -2.65
C ALA A 718 -14.01 -1.05 -1.16
N ALA A 719 -13.79 -2.00 -0.26
CA ALA A 719 -13.89 -1.76 1.19
C ALA A 719 -12.89 -0.70 1.69
N LEU A 720 -11.64 -0.73 1.20
CA LEU A 720 -10.62 0.27 1.54
C LEU A 720 -10.94 1.67 0.98
N VAL A 721 -11.49 1.75 -0.24
CA VAL A 721 -12.00 3.01 -0.82
C VAL A 721 -13.14 3.58 0.03
N ALA A 722 -14.08 2.73 0.48
CA ALA A 722 -15.16 3.15 1.36
C ALA A 722 -14.63 3.64 2.72
N ALA A 723 -13.65 2.95 3.30
CA ALA A 723 -12.99 3.38 4.53
C ALA A 723 -12.30 4.75 4.35
N ALA A 724 -11.59 4.96 3.24
CA ALA A 724 -11.00 6.25 2.91
C ALA A 724 -12.06 7.36 2.78
N ALA A 725 -13.19 7.09 2.12
CA ALA A 725 -14.30 8.02 1.99
C ALA A 725 -14.90 8.42 3.36
N VAL A 726 -15.08 7.44 4.25
CA VAL A 726 -15.55 7.68 5.63
C VAL A 726 -14.55 8.51 6.41
N LEU A 727 -13.25 8.23 6.29
CA LEU A 727 -12.19 9.02 6.93
C LEU A 727 -12.21 10.46 6.42
N VAL A 728 -12.27 10.70 5.11
CA VAL A 728 -12.41 12.06 4.55
C VAL A 728 -13.66 12.73 5.12
N ALA A 729 -14.80 12.05 5.07
CA ALA A 729 -16.07 12.59 5.53
C ALA A 729 -16.04 12.97 7.02
N ARG A 730 -15.37 12.20 7.88
CA ARG A 730 -15.31 12.44 9.33
C ARG A 730 -14.19 13.38 9.75
N LEU A 731 -13.06 13.36 9.04
CA LEU A 731 -11.84 14.04 9.48
C LEU A 731 -11.69 15.42 8.81
N VAL A 732 -12.06 15.57 7.55
CA VAL A 732 -11.89 16.85 6.82
C VAL A 732 -13.02 17.81 7.17
N GLY A 733 -12.68 18.97 7.74
CA GLY A 733 -13.65 20.03 8.04
C GLY A 733 -14.11 20.79 6.78
N PRO A 734 -15.28 21.45 6.79
CA PRO A 734 -15.63 22.43 5.76
C PRO A 734 -14.59 23.55 5.77
N ALA A 735 -13.86 23.74 4.66
CA ALA A 735 -12.85 24.79 4.54
C ALA A 735 -13.48 26.18 4.71
N ASP A 736 -12.81 27.08 5.44
CA ASP A 736 -13.26 28.48 5.54
C ASP A 736 -13.10 29.17 4.18
N SER A 737 -14.23 29.55 3.59
CA SER A 737 -14.34 30.31 2.33
C SER A 737 -14.11 31.82 2.53
N GLY A 738 -13.24 32.20 3.47
CA GLY A 738 -12.99 33.61 3.82
C GLY A 738 -12.06 34.37 2.87
N ILE A 739 -11.46 33.68 1.89
CA ILE A 739 -10.70 34.32 0.82
C ILE A 739 -11.63 34.34 -0.39
N GLU A 740 -12.09 35.51 -0.82
CA GLU A 740 -12.71 35.70 -2.14
C GLU A 740 -11.69 35.23 -3.18
N ARG A 741 -11.95 34.05 -3.77
CA ARG A 741 -11.12 33.51 -4.83
C ARG A 741 -11.73 33.91 -6.16
N PRO A 742 -10.92 34.37 -7.13
CA PRO A 742 -11.39 34.51 -8.50
C PRO A 742 -11.94 33.16 -8.95
N ARG A 743 -13.17 33.12 -9.49
CA ARG A 743 -13.75 31.90 -10.08
C ARG A 743 -12.73 31.28 -11.05
N ALA A 744 -12.28 30.05 -10.80
CA ALA A 744 -11.46 29.33 -11.76
C ALA A 744 -12.30 29.08 -13.01
N ARG A 745 -11.87 29.71 -14.10
CA ARG A 745 -12.35 29.34 -15.42
C ARG A 745 -11.72 28.01 -15.80
N MET A 746 -12.42 27.23 -16.62
CA MET A 746 -11.84 26.06 -17.27
C MET A 746 -10.71 26.53 -18.19
N HIS A 747 -9.48 26.45 -17.71
CA HIS A 747 -8.30 26.72 -18.51
C HIS A 747 -7.72 25.38 -18.95
N LEU A 748 -7.91 25.06 -20.23
CA LEU A 748 -7.15 23.99 -20.85
C LEU A 748 -5.66 24.33 -20.78
N PRO A 749 -4.79 23.34 -20.50
CA PRO A 749 -3.36 23.57 -20.48
C PRO A 749 -2.90 24.15 -21.84
N PRO A 750 -2.05 25.19 -21.86
CA PRO A 750 -1.57 25.80 -23.10
C PRO A 750 -0.51 24.91 -23.75
N ILE A 751 -0.95 23.80 -24.33
CA ILE A 751 -0.08 22.75 -24.89
C ILE A 751 0.79 23.30 -26.02
N LEU A 752 0.16 23.94 -27.01
CA LEU A 752 0.84 24.38 -28.23
C LEU A 752 1.91 25.47 -27.97
N PRO A 753 1.65 26.53 -27.18
CA PRO A 753 2.69 27.52 -26.83
C PRO A 753 3.85 26.93 -26.05
N THR A 754 3.58 25.97 -25.14
CA THR A 754 4.62 25.32 -24.33
C THR A 754 5.55 24.46 -25.20
N LEU A 755 4.99 23.73 -26.17
CA LEU A 755 5.74 22.88 -27.11
C LEU A 755 6.64 23.67 -28.08
N ARG A 756 6.50 25.01 -28.17
CA ARG A 756 7.44 25.83 -28.94
C ARG A 756 8.79 26.00 -28.25
N SER A 757 8.87 25.85 -26.93
CA SER A 757 10.16 25.89 -26.23
C SER A 757 10.95 24.62 -26.54
N ARG A 758 12.13 24.80 -27.15
CA ARG A 758 13.06 23.70 -27.44
C ARG A 758 13.50 23.00 -26.15
N ARG A 759 13.78 23.76 -25.08
CA ARG A 759 14.21 23.19 -23.79
C ARG A 759 13.10 22.37 -23.15
N PHE A 760 11.86 22.84 -23.22
CA PHE A 760 10.70 22.06 -22.77
C PHE A 760 10.54 20.76 -23.55
N CYS A 761 10.61 20.80 -24.88
CA CYS A 761 10.49 19.61 -25.72
C CYS A 761 11.61 18.59 -25.46
N VAL A 762 12.86 19.05 -25.31
CA VAL A 762 13.98 18.17 -24.96
C VAL A 762 13.78 17.53 -23.58
N LEU A 763 13.29 18.27 -22.59
CA LEU A 763 12.93 17.72 -21.27
C LEU A 763 11.79 16.70 -21.37
N LEU A 764 10.75 17.03 -22.14
CA LEU A 764 9.55 16.22 -22.31
C LEU A 764 9.85 14.89 -23.01
N PHE A 765 10.43 14.93 -24.22
CA PHE A 765 10.72 13.73 -25.01
C PHE A 765 11.98 13.01 -24.55
N GLY A 766 12.94 13.72 -23.94
CA GLY A 766 14.19 13.13 -23.47
C GLY A 766 14.08 12.42 -22.13
N ILE A 767 13.27 12.95 -21.20
CA ILE A 767 13.18 12.42 -19.83
C ILE A 767 11.74 12.11 -19.43
N ALA A 768 10.82 13.06 -19.57
CA ALA A 768 9.48 12.98 -18.96
C ALA A 768 8.62 11.83 -19.50
N ILE A 769 8.51 11.73 -20.84
CA ILE A 769 7.74 10.69 -21.52
C ILE A 769 8.41 9.31 -21.35
N PRO A 770 9.71 9.11 -21.64
CA PRO A 770 10.35 7.81 -21.45
C PRO A 770 10.23 7.28 -20.02
N ASN A 771 10.40 8.14 -19.02
CA ASN A 771 10.29 7.74 -17.62
C ASN A 771 8.87 7.28 -17.24
N ASN A 772 7.83 7.94 -17.78
CA ASN A 772 6.46 7.47 -17.61
C ASN A 772 6.15 6.21 -18.44
N ILE A 773 6.76 6.02 -19.62
CA ILE A 773 6.64 4.77 -20.39
C ILE A 773 7.23 3.60 -19.60
N VAL A 774 8.38 3.78 -18.93
CA VAL A 774 8.96 2.75 -18.05
C VAL A 774 7.96 2.34 -16.96
N LEU A 775 7.32 3.31 -16.28
CA LEU A 775 6.31 2.98 -15.27
C LEU A 775 5.08 2.26 -15.86
N GLN A 776 4.53 2.75 -16.97
CA GLN A 776 3.24 2.26 -17.47
C GLN A 776 3.37 1.02 -18.36
N ALA A 777 4.34 0.99 -19.27
CA ALA A 777 4.55 -0.11 -20.21
C ALA A 777 5.41 -1.23 -19.64
N PHE A 778 6.50 -0.91 -18.95
CA PHE A 778 7.36 -1.94 -18.37
C PHE A 778 6.81 -2.43 -17.03
N ILE A 779 6.75 -1.57 -16.00
CA ILE A 779 6.41 -1.99 -14.64
C ILE A 779 4.95 -2.47 -14.52
N SER A 780 4.00 -1.74 -15.10
CA SER A 780 2.56 -2.02 -14.91
C SER A 780 1.99 -3.07 -15.89
N TYR A 781 2.70 -3.38 -16.97
CA TYR A 781 2.22 -4.26 -18.04
C TYR A 781 3.19 -5.42 -18.35
N LEU A 782 4.40 -5.13 -18.86
CA LEU A 782 5.32 -6.19 -19.31
C LEU A 782 5.85 -7.07 -18.17
N VAL A 783 6.21 -6.49 -17.01
CA VAL A 783 6.79 -7.27 -15.89
C VAL A 783 5.89 -8.42 -15.49
N THR A 784 4.59 -8.14 -15.35
CA THR A 784 3.56 -9.14 -15.05
C THR A 784 3.56 -10.28 -16.06
N LEU A 785 3.53 -9.96 -17.35
CA LEU A 785 3.45 -10.96 -18.42
C LEU A 785 4.75 -11.76 -18.59
N ILE A 786 5.90 -11.12 -18.38
CA ILE A 786 7.21 -11.76 -18.47
C ILE A 786 7.40 -12.75 -17.34
N LEU A 787 7.18 -12.32 -16.10
CA LEU A 787 7.36 -13.18 -14.94
C LEU A 787 6.35 -14.35 -14.95
N ASP A 788 5.10 -14.11 -15.33
CA ASP A 788 4.12 -15.17 -15.58
C ASP A 788 4.59 -16.16 -16.66
N SER A 789 5.17 -15.67 -17.76
CA SER A 789 5.73 -16.54 -18.81
C SER A 789 6.96 -17.35 -18.36
N LEU A 790 7.65 -16.90 -17.31
CA LEU A 790 8.74 -17.62 -16.64
C LEU A 790 8.24 -18.56 -15.53
N GLY A 791 6.92 -18.66 -15.33
CA GLY A 791 6.29 -19.53 -14.32
C GLY A 791 6.22 -18.93 -12.91
N ALA A 792 6.39 -17.62 -12.76
CA ALA A 792 6.27 -16.94 -11.47
C ALA A 792 4.82 -16.87 -10.99
N SER A 793 4.60 -17.04 -9.67
CA SER A 793 3.28 -16.86 -9.04
C SER A 793 2.86 -15.39 -9.01
N THR A 794 1.58 -15.08 -8.73
CA THR A 794 1.17 -13.66 -8.68
C THR A 794 1.76 -12.95 -7.47
N ALA A 795 2.04 -13.67 -6.38
CA ALA A 795 2.82 -13.18 -5.24
C ALA A 795 4.25 -12.84 -5.65
N ASP A 796 4.93 -13.68 -6.44
CA ASP A 796 6.29 -13.39 -6.92
C ASP A 796 6.33 -12.15 -7.82
N ILE A 797 5.34 -11.99 -8.69
CA ILE A 797 5.19 -10.77 -9.50
C ILE A 797 4.99 -9.55 -8.58
N GLY A 798 4.12 -9.66 -7.57
CA GLY A 798 3.87 -8.61 -6.59
C GLY A 798 5.13 -8.20 -5.81
N ARG A 799 5.85 -9.19 -5.26
CA ARG A 799 7.12 -9.00 -4.53
C ARG A 799 8.20 -8.41 -5.43
N SER A 800 8.23 -8.78 -6.71
CA SER A 800 9.17 -8.23 -7.70
C SER A 800 8.86 -6.77 -7.98
N VAL A 801 7.61 -6.43 -8.32
CA VAL A 801 7.17 -5.04 -8.59
C VAL A 801 7.33 -4.16 -7.34
N MET A 802 7.17 -4.71 -6.14
CA MET A 802 7.43 -4.00 -4.88
C MET A 802 8.86 -3.42 -4.84
N LEU A 803 9.88 -4.10 -5.38
CA LEU A 803 11.27 -3.61 -5.40
C LEU A 803 11.42 -2.29 -6.17
N TYR A 804 10.62 -2.07 -7.22
CA TYR A 804 10.59 -0.80 -7.95
C TYR A 804 10.13 0.35 -7.04
N PHE A 805 8.98 0.19 -6.37
CA PHE A 805 8.43 1.23 -5.51
C PHE A 805 9.31 1.46 -4.27
N LEU A 806 9.91 0.39 -3.72
CA LEU A 806 10.89 0.50 -2.64
C LEU A 806 12.10 1.32 -3.08
N ALA A 807 12.65 1.05 -4.27
CA ALA A 807 13.74 1.83 -4.83
C ALA A 807 13.36 3.31 -4.99
N VAL A 808 12.14 3.61 -5.47
CA VAL A 808 11.65 5.00 -5.57
C VAL A 808 11.60 5.69 -4.20
N ILE A 809 11.06 5.03 -3.17
CA ILE A 809 10.92 5.57 -1.82
C ILE A 809 12.29 5.79 -1.15
N VAL A 810 13.23 4.85 -1.30
CA VAL A 810 14.55 4.90 -0.68
C VAL A 810 15.49 5.86 -1.41
N VAL A 811 15.53 5.79 -2.74
CA VAL A 811 16.46 6.59 -3.55
C VAL A 811 16.01 8.04 -3.67
N GLY A 812 14.71 8.34 -3.71
CA GLY A 812 14.21 9.71 -3.86
C GLY A 812 14.85 10.72 -2.89
N PRO A 813 14.81 10.50 -1.56
CA PRO A 813 15.47 11.36 -0.59
C PRO A 813 16.99 11.45 -0.75
N VAL A 814 17.64 10.34 -1.12
CA VAL A 814 19.10 10.28 -1.32
C VAL A 814 19.49 11.10 -2.56
N ALA A 815 18.79 10.90 -3.67
CA ALA A 815 18.96 11.64 -4.91
C ALA A 815 18.74 13.14 -4.72
N GLY A 816 17.71 13.53 -3.93
CA GLY A 816 17.47 14.93 -3.57
C GLY A 816 18.62 15.56 -2.77
N ARG A 817 19.20 14.83 -1.81
CA ARG A 817 20.39 15.30 -1.07
C ARG A 817 21.61 15.42 -1.97
N LEU A 818 21.80 14.46 -2.87
CA LEU A 818 22.92 14.46 -3.81
C LEU A 818 22.84 15.65 -4.77
N ALA A 819 21.64 15.96 -5.27
CA ALA A 819 21.39 17.13 -6.11
C ALA A 819 21.66 18.47 -5.39
N SER A 820 21.45 18.51 -4.06
CA SER A 820 21.67 19.72 -3.27
C SER A 820 23.15 20.01 -2.96
N ARG A 821 24.04 19.02 -3.10
CA ARG A 821 25.42 19.11 -2.61
C ARG A 821 26.51 18.76 -3.64
N TRP A 822 26.26 17.82 -4.56
CA TRP A 822 27.31 17.22 -5.40
C TRP A 822 26.96 17.17 -6.90
N MET A 823 25.68 17.13 -7.27
CA MET A 823 25.24 16.91 -8.66
C MET A 823 24.23 17.94 -9.13
N SER A 824 24.28 18.31 -10.41
CA SER A 824 23.20 19.11 -11.01
C SER A 824 21.94 18.25 -11.25
N MET A 825 20.75 18.87 -11.20
CA MET A 825 19.47 18.18 -11.51
C MET A 825 19.51 17.50 -12.88
N THR A 826 20.17 18.14 -13.84
CA THR A 826 20.41 17.64 -15.19
C THR A 826 21.25 16.36 -15.22
N SER A 827 22.38 16.34 -14.49
CA SER A 827 23.26 15.17 -14.39
C SER A 827 22.54 14.00 -13.72
N LEU A 828 21.73 14.31 -12.70
CA LEU A 828 20.94 13.31 -11.99
C LEU A 828 19.87 12.68 -12.88
N ALA A 829 19.18 13.48 -13.70
CA ALA A 829 18.20 12.98 -14.66
C ALA A 829 18.86 12.08 -15.73
N LEU A 830 20.03 12.48 -16.25
CA LEU A 830 20.76 11.71 -17.24
C LEU A 830 21.24 10.36 -16.67
N LEU A 831 21.83 10.38 -15.47
CA LEU A 831 22.28 9.17 -14.77
C LEU A 831 21.11 8.20 -14.53
N GLY A 832 19.97 8.71 -14.08
CA GLY A 832 18.78 7.90 -13.84
C GLY A 832 18.27 7.23 -15.11
N ALA A 833 18.13 8.00 -16.19
CA ALA A 833 17.62 7.48 -17.47
C ALA A 833 18.59 6.48 -18.13
N THR A 834 19.90 6.69 -18.02
CA THR A 834 20.89 5.75 -18.55
C THR A 834 20.97 4.47 -17.72
N LEU A 835 20.95 4.56 -16.38
CA LEU A 835 20.98 3.40 -15.50
C LEU A 835 19.73 2.53 -15.67
N GLY A 836 18.54 3.13 -15.64
CA GLY A 836 17.28 2.42 -15.85
C GLY A 836 17.20 1.82 -17.26
N GLY A 837 17.56 2.58 -18.30
CA GLY A 837 17.57 2.10 -19.68
C GLY A 837 18.57 0.97 -19.94
N SER A 838 19.75 1.03 -19.31
CA SER A 838 20.79 -0.03 -19.46
C SER A 838 20.38 -1.31 -18.75
N ALA A 839 19.76 -1.21 -17.57
CA ALA A 839 19.24 -2.38 -16.85
C ALA A 839 18.13 -3.08 -17.66
N LEU A 840 17.22 -2.29 -18.27
CA LEU A 840 16.20 -2.82 -19.19
C LEU A 840 16.81 -3.47 -20.42
N LEU A 841 17.83 -2.87 -21.02
CA LEU A 841 18.51 -3.43 -22.18
C LEU A 841 19.16 -4.79 -21.85
N MET A 842 19.79 -4.91 -20.68
CA MET A 842 20.36 -6.18 -20.21
C MET A 842 19.29 -7.26 -20.05
N ALA A 843 18.14 -6.94 -19.46
CA ALA A 843 17.02 -7.87 -19.33
C ALA A 843 16.39 -8.24 -20.68
N ALA A 844 16.39 -7.32 -21.65
CA ALA A 844 15.91 -7.59 -23.00
C ALA A 844 16.84 -8.53 -23.78
N LEU A 845 18.16 -8.42 -23.57
CA LEU A 845 19.16 -9.27 -24.24
C LEU A 845 19.23 -10.68 -23.62
N VAL A 846 19.09 -10.77 -22.30
CA VAL A 846 19.13 -12.03 -21.56
C VAL A 846 17.90 -12.09 -20.66
N PRO A 847 16.72 -12.50 -21.17
CA PRO A 847 15.50 -12.59 -20.39
C PRO A 847 15.59 -13.77 -19.41
N HIS A 848 15.92 -13.45 -18.16
CA HIS A 848 16.02 -14.38 -17.03
C HIS A 848 15.42 -13.70 -15.80
N GLU A 849 14.90 -14.47 -14.84
CA GLU A 849 14.23 -13.93 -13.66
C GLU A 849 15.08 -12.87 -12.92
N VAL A 850 16.36 -13.19 -12.68
CA VAL A 850 17.33 -12.27 -12.05
C VAL A 850 17.58 -10.98 -12.88
N THR A 851 17.68 -11.06 -14.21
CA THR A 851 17.93 -9.88 -15.03
C THR A 851 16.71 -8.97 -15.07
N VAL A 852 15.49 -9.55 -15.08
CA VAL A 852 14.23 -8.82 -14.95
C VAL A 852 14.14 -8.13 -13.60
N LEU A 853 14.50 -8.80 -12.49
CA LEU A 853 14.56 -8.19 -11.16
C LEU A 853 15.53 -7.00 -11.11
N LEU A 854 16.72 -7.14 -11.70
CA LEU A 854 17.69 -6.05 -11.83
C LEU A 854 17.14 -4.89 -12.67
N ALA A 855 16.40 -5.18 -13.74
CA ALA A 855 15.73 -4.16 -14.55
C ALA A 855 14.62 -3.43 -13.79
N ILE A 856 13.82 -4.14 -12.98
CA ILE A 856 12.79 -3.55 -12.10
C ILE A 856 13.43 -2.60 -11.08
N MET A 857 14.49 -3.04 -10.40
CA MET A 857 15.23 -2.20 -9.45
C MET A 857 15.89 -1.01 -10.14
N GLY A 858 16.59 -1.24 -11.27
CA GLY A 858 17.24 -0.20 -12.05
C GLY A 858 16.26 0.85 -12.58
N ALA A 859 15.09 0.42 -13.05
CA ALA A 859 13.98 1.29 -13.43
C ALA A 859 13.47 2.12 -12.23
N GLY A 860 13.37 1.53 -11.04
CA GLY A 860 12.96 2.24 -9.83
C GLY A 860 13.95 3.31 -9.38
N VAL A 861 15.26 2.99 -9.40
CA VAL A 861 16.34 3.96 -9.15
C VAL A 861 16.30 5.09 -10.18
N GLY A 862 16.20 4.73 -11.46
CA GLY A 862 16.17 5.69 -12.57
C GLY A 862 14.99 6.64 -12.49
N ASP A 863 13.81 6.11 -12.20
CA ASP A 863 12.59 6.89 -12.04
C ASP A 863 12.62 7.80 -10.81
N ALA A 864 13.18 7.34 -9.68
CA ALA A 864 13.38 8.16 -8.49
C ALA A 864 14.20 9.41 -8.80
N MET A 865 15.33 9.22 -9.50
CA MET A 865 16.22 10.30 -9.93
C MET A 865 15.54 11.22 -10.94
N GLY A 866 14.84 10.64 -11.92
CA GLY A 866 14.08 11.37 -12.94
C GLY A 866 13.03 12.30 -12.32
N ARG A 867 12.19 11.79 -11.42
CA ARG A 867 11.12 12.58 -10.78
C ARG A 867 11.67 13.71 -9.91
N VAL A 868 12.73 13.47 -9.15
CA VAL A 868 13.38 14.50 -8.30
C VAL A 868 13.91 15.66 -9.15
N SER A 869 14.42 15.38 -10.35
CA SER A 869 14.96 16.38 -11.27
C SER A 869 13.90 17.08 -12.12
N LEU A 870 12.85 16.36 -12.54
CA LEU A 870 11.93 16.81 -13.58
C LEU A 870 11.13 18.05 -13.21
N VAL A 871 10.56 18.09 -11.99
CA VAL A 871 9.74 19.23 -11.54
C VAL A 871 10.57 20.51 -11.40
N PRO A 872 11.73 20.51 -10.70
CA PRO A 872 12.60 21.69 -10.67
C PRO A 872 13.05 22.18 -12.05
N MET A 873 13.37 21.26 -12.97
CA MET A 873 13.79 21.62 -14.33
C MET A 873 12.65 22.23 -15.14
N ALA A 874 11.45 21.68 -15.03
CA ALA A 874 10.25 22.24 -15.65
C ALA A 874 9.89 23.62 -15.07
N MET A 875 10.06 23.81 -13.76
CA MET A 875 9.90 25.12 -13.11
C MET A 875 10.91 26.13 -13.62
N ASN A 876 12.18 25.74 -13.78
CA ASN A 876 13.20 26.62 -14.34
C ASN A 876 12.88 27.05 -15.78
N VAL A 877 12.31 26.18 -16.62
CA VAL A 877 11.83 26.56 -17.96
C VAL A 877 10.63 27.50 -17.87
N ALA A 878 9.70 27.22 -16.97
CA ALA A 878 8.50 28.04 -16.76
C ALA A 878 8.83 29.45 -16.24
N GLU A 879 9.79 29.56 -15.32
CA GLU A 879 10.23 30.81 -14.70
C GLU A 879 11.17 31.61 -15.58
N ASN A 880 11.65 31.10 -16.72
CA ASN A 880 12.54 31.83 -17.62
C ASN A 880 11.92 32.04 -19.01
N GLU A 881 11.72 30.96 -19.78
CA GLU A 881 11.28 31.06 -21.18
C GLU A 881 9.76 31.22 -21.30
N LEU A 882 9.01 30.60 -20.38
CA LEU A 882 7.56 30.53 -20.45
C LEU A 882 6.87 31.31 -19.32
N GLN A 883 7.51 32.37 -18.82
CA GLN A 883 7.00 33.22 -17.74
C GLN A 883 5.57 33.73 -18.04
N HIS A 884 5.29 34.04 -19.30
CA HIS A 884 4.00 34.53 -19.79
C HIS A 884 2.84 33.53 -19.64
N LEU A 885 3.11 32.22 -19.55
CA LEU A 885 2.09 31.18 -19.32
C LEU A 885 1.89 30.89 -17.83
N GLY A 886 2.92 31.14 -17.02
CA GLY A 886 2.95 30.88 -15.59
C GLY A 886 3.32 29.41 -15.23
N PRO A 887 3.93 29.20 -14.05
CA PRO A 887 4.48 27.89 -13.64
C PRO A 887 3.45 26.75 -13.61
N ASN A 888 2.25 27.04 -13.09
CA ASN A 888 1.18 26.05 -12.96
C ASN A 888 0.68 25.54 -14.31
N ALA A 889 0.63 26.41 -15.32
CA ALA A 889 0.18 26.04 -16.66
C ALA A 889 1.21 25.12 -17.35
N VAL A 890 2.50 25.45 -17.22
CA VAL A 890 3.60 24.63 -17.78
C VAL A 890 3.65 23.24 -17.14
N LEU A 891 3.52 23.14 -15.80
CA LEU A 891 3.45 21.83 -15.13
C LEU A 891 2.19 21.04 -15.50
N GLY A 892 1.06 21.72 -15.67
CA GLY A 892 -0.18 21.08 -16.14
C GLY A 892 -0.01 20.49 -17.54
N THR A 893 0.58 21.25 -18.46
CA THR A 893 0.94 20.79 -19.80
C THR A 893 1.90 19.59 -19.75
N LEU A 894 2.96 19.70 -18.95
CA LEU A 894 3.95 18.62 -18.78
C LEU A 894 3.28 17.31 -18.36
N ARG A 895 2.51 17.32 -17.26
CA ARG A 895 1.82 16.14 -16.74
C ARG A 895 0.82 15.54 -17.73
N THR A 896 0.14 16.40 -18.50
CA THR A 896 -0.83 15.96 -19.51
C THR A 896 -0.11 15.24 -20.64
N LEU A 897 0.96 15.84 -21.17
CA LEU A 897 1.75 15.27 -22.27
C LEU A 897 2.53 14.03 -21.84
N GLU A 898 3.02 13.96 -20.61
CA GLU A 898 3.61 12.74 -20.03
C GLU A 898 2.64 11.55 -20.09
N ARG A 899 1.38 11.77 -19.68
CA ARG A 899 0.35 10.74 -19.68
C ARG A 899 -0.09 10.34 -21.08
N VAL A 900 -0.26 11.31 -21.98
CA VAL A 900 -0.59 11.02 -23.39
C VAL A 900 0.55 10.24 -24.05
N GLY A 901 1.79 10.66 -23.82
CA GLY A 901 2.98 9.97 -24.31
C GLY A 901 3.11 8.55 -23.74
N SER A 902 2.78 8.33 -22.47
CA SER A 902 2.82 6.99 -21.87
C SER A 902 1.68 6.08 -22.33
N ILE A 903 0.50 6.60 -22.65
CA ILE A 903 -0.58 5.84 -23.31
C ILE A 903 -0.09 5.37 -24.69
N ALA A 904 0.41 6.30 -25.51
CA ALA A 904 0.91 5.96 -26.84
C ALA A 904 2.09 4.97 -26.78
N GLY A 905 3.03 5.18 -25.84
CA GLY A 905 4.15 4.28 -25.62
C GLY A 905 3.73 2.90 -25.12
N LEU A 906 2.77 2.80 -24.20
CA LEU A 906 2.20 1.54 -23.72
C LEU A 906 1.60 0.73 -24.87
N LEU A 907 0.76 1.36 -25.70
CA LEU A 907 0.12 0.70 -26.85
C LEU A 907 1.14 0.25 -27.90
N ALA A 908 2.14 1.09 -28.19
CA ALA A 908 3.22 0.75 -29.12
C ALA A 908 4.06 -0.43 -28.60
N VAL A 909 4.42 -0.42 -27.30
CA VAL A 909 5.16 -1.52 -26.67
C VAL A 909 4.33 -2.79 -26.63
N ALA A 910 3.03 -2.70 -26.36
CA ALA A 910 2.12 -3.85 -26.39
C ALA A 910 2.01 -4.47 -27.79
N MET A 911 1.92 -3.64 -28.83
CA MET A 911 1.93 -4.10 -30.23
C MET A 911 3.25 -4.79 -30.60
N VAL A 912 4.40 -4.19 -30.26
CA VAL A 912 5.72 -4.82 -30.51
C VAL A 912 5.84 -6.13 -29.74
N ALA A 913 5.39 -6.17 -28.49
CA ALA A 913 5.42 -7.38 -27.67
C ALA A 913 4.52 -8.50 -28.23
N GLY A 914 3.37 -8.15 -28.81
CA GLY A 914 2.48 -9.10 -29.48
C GLY A 914 3.10 -9.71 -30.74
N GLN A 915 3.80 -8.90 -31.54
CA GLN A 915 4.37 -9.34 -32.82
C GLN A 915 5.74 -10.00 -32.70
N PHE A 916 6.59 -9.53 -31.78
CA PHE A 916 8.00 -9.93 -31.67
C PHE A 916 8.38 -10.51 -30.30
N GLY A 917 7.41 -10.69 -29.40
CA GLY A 917 7.60 -11.24 -28.05
C GLY A 917 8.02 -10.20 -26.99
N TYR A 918 7.96 -10.60 -25.72
CA TYR A 918 8.17 -9.68 -24.59
C TYR A 918 9.58 -9.08 -24.51
N ALA A 919 10.60 -9.80 -24.98
CA ALA A 919 11.98 -9.30 -25.04
C ALA A 919 12.11 -8.08 -25.97
N ALA A 920 11.43 -8.11 -27.13
CA ALA A 920 11.37 -6.98 -28.05
C ALA A 920 10.60 -5.79 -27.46
N GLY A 921 9.53 -6.08 -26.70
CA GLY A 921 8.81 -5.08 -25.91
C GLY A 921 9.75 -4.36 -24.90
N MET A 922 10.52 -5.12 -24.12
CA MET A 922 11.51 -4.56 -23.19
C MET A 922 12.61 -3.76 -23.91
N ALA A 923 13.14 -4.28 -25.03
CA ALA A 923 14.15 -3.60 -25.84
C ALA A 923 13.63 -2.24 -26.36
N THR A 924 12.35 -2.17 -26.72
CA THR A 924 11.69 -0.93 -27.17
C THR A 924 11.65 0.11 -26.04
N VAL A 925 11.28 -0.29 -24.82
CA VAL A 925 11.30 0.60 -23.65
C VAL A 925 12.72 1.07 -23.34
N ALA A 926 13.71 0.17 -23.40
CA ALA A 926 15.11 0.49 -23.21
C ALA A 926 15.61 1.50 -24.25
N ALA A 927 15.29 1.29 -25.53
CA ALA A 927 15.66 2.18 -26.62
C ALA A 927 15.05 3.58 -26.47
N LEU A 928 13.77 3.67 -26.06
CA LEU A 928 13.12 4.95 -25.80
C LEU A 928 13.77 5.69 -24.62
N SER A 929 14.13 4.99 -23.55
CA SER A 929 14.82 5.58 -22.38
C SER A 929 16.23 6.04 -22.71
N LEU A 930 17.05 5.19 -23.34
CA LEU A 930 18.43 5.52 -23.69
C LEU A 930 18.51 6.55 -24.81
N GLY A 931 17.65 6.46 -25.82
CA GLY A 931 17.54 7.44 -26.90
C GLY A 931 17.09 8.81 -26.38
N GLY A 932 16.12 8.83 -25.46
CA GLY A 932 15.69 10.05 -24.76
C GLY A 932 16.82 10.68 -23.95
N ALA A 933 17.56 9.86 -23.18
CA ALA A 933 18.72 10.31 -22.43
C ALA A 933 19.82 10.89 -23.34
N ALA A 934 20.12 10.24 -24.47
CA ALA A 934 21.08 10.72 -25.45
C ALA A 934 20.66 12.06 -26.08
N LEU A 935 19.39 12.20 -26.45
CA LEU A 935 18.82 13.46 -26.96
C LEU A 935 18.92 14.59 -25.93
N PHE A 936 18.61 14.28 -24.67
CA PHE A 936 18.72 15.21 -23.55
C PHE A 936 20.18 15.63 -23.30
N GLY A 937 21.10 14.66 -23.29
CA GLY A 937 22.54 14.88 -23.15
C GLY A 937 23.16 15.73 -24.26
N ALA A 938 22.81 15.44 -25.53
CA ALA A 938 23.33 16.15 -26.69
C ALA A 938 22.95 17.65 -26.68
N HIS A 939 21.73 17.99 -26.23
CA HIS A 939 21.30 19.37 -26.12
C HIS A 939 22.13 20.18 -25.11
N LEU A 940 22.53 19.55 -24.01
CA LEU A 940 23.37 20.18 -22.98
C LEU A 940 24.80 20.41 -23.45
N GLY A 941 25.36 19.45 -24.20
CA GLY A 941 26.67 19.57 -24.83
C GLY A 941 26.73 20.70 -25.86
N ALA A 942 25.64 20.92 -26.60
CA ALA A 942 25.52 22.03 -27.56
C ALA A 942 25.43 23.40 -26.86
N GLY A 943 24.77 23.49 -25.71
CA GLY A 943 24.64 24.74 -24.94
C GLY A 943 25.94 25.22 -24.28
N ARG A 944 26.82 24.30 -23.87
CA ARG A 944 28.16 24.65 -23.34
C ARG A 944 29.11 25.24 -24.39
N LYS A 945 28.94 24.89 -25.67
CA LYS A 945 29.76 25.42 -26.77
C LYS A 945 29.37 26.85 -27.16
N THR A 946 28.15 27.29 -26.87
CA THR A 946 27.68 28.66 -27.18
C THR A 946 28.04 29.68 -26.10
N SER A 947 28.23 29.24 -24.84
CA SER A 947 28.72 30.10 -23.75
C SER A 947 30.24 30.30 -23.70
N ALA A 948 31.01 29.53 -24.49
CA ALA A 948 32.47 29.66 -24.57
C ALA A 948 32.95 30.77 -25.53
N VAL A 949 32.03 31.50 -26.18
CA VAL A 949 32.34 32.57 -27.14
C VAL A 949 32.00 33.98 -26.61
N ILE A 950 31.42 34.09 -25.41
CA ILE A 950 31.12 35.38 -24.78
C ILE A 950 31.41 35.28 -23.27
N ASP A 951 32.70 35.30 -22.90
CA ASP A 951 33.28 36.22 -21.90
C ASP A 951 34.80 35.95 -21.72
N PRO A 952 35.70 36.83 -22.21
CA PRO A 952 37.12 36.80 -21.90
C PRO A 952 37.40 37.71 -20.69
N ALA A 953 37.19 37.22 -19.47
CA ALA A 953 37.88 37.67 -18.25
C ALA A 953 37.23 37.05 -16.99
N ARG A 954 37.73 35.88 -16.57
CA ARG A 954 37.89 35.54 -15.15
C ARG A 954 39.08 34.61 -14.96
#